data_AF-A0A971A829-F1
#
_entry.id   AF-A0A971A829-F1
#
_cell.length_a   1.000
_cell.length_b   1.000
_cell.length_c   1.000
_cell.angle_alpha   90.00
_cell.angle_beta   90.00
_cell.angle_gamma   90.00
#
_symmetry.space_group_name_H-M   'P 1'
#
loop_
_entity.id
_entity.type
_entity.pdbx_description
1 polymer ?
#
loop_
_entity_poly.entity_id
_entity_poly.type
_entity_poly.pdbx_seq_one_letter_code
_entity_poly.pdbx_strand_id
1 'polypeptide(L)'
;MKTIEKNKQTVRKHLFIVFTLLVGGFLFFQSCDSDKILDENLYTFQDKMMGQFLTDSADFSEFARLLDTTNVMGLLNTYGTYTCFAPNNEAMKKYYTLHNKSSLSDFTLDTLKLIAYDHIINGDEVLYSNFVNGILPQTSMSDRYISISFGATGNAIVNKTSNIIENNVMVHNGVLHLIDEVLNPVREGIVEVLAADQKFTLFYEALIATGLADSLLRTKDDTYNPEEFDYLIDVPREANQWFYQEIPLARKFGYTIFVESNETLASYGITDLESMKAKAAEIYDLVYPADANITDTYNRKNSLNRFIAYHLVNKQLGYSKLIDAYDTGHMVKNVDMYEYLEPMCPNTLIEIKKERLSGETNLINFLREKGSVIRITANRDNPAGNGVYHEIDGLLVYSQDVEAEHSTKRLRFDSASFFPELINNNMRGRGVTSPGPGPNLQFKLPRNYIDRLYTSEQTVVSYLTADARYQNYQGDEIFLGATSGNLYDFSIVTPPIPAGTYEVRFGYLTNGKRGVAQLYFDNIPAGVPLNLNNYATDVAIGYETPGTVQADLEGFENDKMMRNRGYMKGPAAMVSMNCAWSCGQPNSRYSPAALRRILGTYVFEKAENHLFTVKGLSGGEFMFDYLEFVPTNVLESEDIY
;
A
#
# COMPACT_ATOMS: atom_id res chain seq x y z
N MET A 1 -5.31 69.99 58.18
CA MET A 1 -4.05 69.26 57.90
C MET A 1 -4.22 67.75 57.69
N LYS A 2 -5.41 67.24 57.34
CA LYS A 2 -5.66 65.81 57.00
C LYS A 2 -5.91 65.56 55.50
N THR A 3 -5.86 66.60 54.68
CA THR A 3 -6.14 66.53 53.23
C THR A 3 -4.87 66.45 52.38
N ILE A 4 -3.70 66.75 52.94
CA ILE A 4 -2.40 66.73 52.23
C ILE A 4 -1.72 65.35 52.33
N GLU A 5 -1.95 64.56 53.38
CA GLU A 5 -1.41 63.20 53.50
C GLU A 5 -2.15 62.17 52.63
N LYS A 6 -3.46 62.34 52.43
CA LYS A 6 -4.26 61.43 51.60
C LYS A 6 -3.85 61.48 50.12
N ASN A 7 -3.44 62.66 49.62
CA ASN A 7 -2.95 62.82 48.25
C ASN A 7 -1.53 62.25 48.03
N LYS A 8 -0.67 62.21 49.05
CA LYS A 8 0.67 61.60 48.91
C LYS A 8 0.63 60.07 48.87
N GLN A 9 -0.33 59.42 49.53
CA GLN A 9 -0.51 57.97 49.45
C GLN A 9 -1.13 57.52 48.12
N THR A 10 -2.09 58.27 47.57
CA THR A 10 -2.72 57.94 46.28
C THR A 10 -1.73 58.11 45.12
N VAL A 11 -0.92 59.17 45.13
CA VAL A 11 0.12 59.39 44.10
C VAL A 11 1.24 58.35 44.20
N ARG A 12 1.66 57.92 45.41
CA ARG A 12 2.64 56.82 45.56
C ARG A 12 2.10 55.47 45.07
N LYS A 13 0.81 55.15 45.26
CA LYS A 13 0.21 53.92 44.72
C LYS A 13 0.12 53.93 43.19
N HIS A 14 -0.19 55.07 42.57
CA HIS A 14 -0.26 55.17 41.11
C HIS A 14 1.13 55.17 40.48
N LEU A 15 2.13 55.78 41.13
CA LEU A 15 3.52 55.74 40.65
C LEU A 15 4.12 54.33 40.75
N PHE A 16 3.77 53.55 41.79
CA PHE A 16 4.21 52.15 41.91
C PHE A 16 3.52 51.24 40.89
N ILE A 17 2.23 51.43 40.60
CA ILE A 17 1.51 50.64 39.59
C ILE A 17 2.01 50.97 38.17
N VAL A 18 2.34 52.23 37.88
CA VAL A 18 2.93 52.63 36.59
C VAL A 18 4.37 52.11 36.45
N PHE A 19 5.16 52.03 37.53
CA PHE A 19 6.50 51.44 37.50
C PHE A 19 6.47 49.91 37.38
N THR A 20 5.50 49.23 37.98
CA THR A 20 5.29 47.77 37.80
C THR A 20 4.73 47.43 36.41
N LEU A 21 3.94 48.33 35.79
CA LEU A 21 3.49 48.18 34.40
C LEU A 21 4.60 48.51 33.37
N LEU A 22 5.55 49.40 33.70
CA LEU A 22 6.71 49.71 32.85
C LEU A 22 7.83 48.66 32.94
N VAL A 23 7.94 47.92 34.04
CA VAL A 23 8.89 46.80 34.20
C VAL A 23 8.26 45.44 33.81
N GLY A 24 6.93 45.32 33.82
CA GLY A 24 6.19 44.15 33.29
C GLY A 24 5.93 44.17 31.78
N GLY A 25 6.17 45.30 31.10
CA GLY A 25 5.97 45.48 29.66
C GLY A 25 7.19 45.16 28.78
N PHE A 26 8.31 44.72 29.37
CA PHE A 26 9.58 44.50 28.66
C PHE A 26 10.04 43.03 28.62
N LEU A 27 9.14 42.06 28.82
CA LEU A 27 9.44 40.62 28.75
C LEU A 27 8.60 39.83 27.72
N PHE A 28 8.01 40.50 26.73
CA PHE A 28 7.36 39.84 25.58
C PHE A 28 7.95 40.18 24.21
N PHE A 29 9.20 40.66 24.18
CA PHE A 29 10.07 40.39 23.04
C PHE A 29 10.95 39.21 23.42
N GLN A 30 10.33 38.01 23.49
CA GLN A 30 11.03 36.86 22.95
C GLN A 30 11.38 37.31 21.53
N SER A 31 12.69 37.50 21.30
CA SER A 31 13.27 37.24 20.00
C SER A 31 12.46 36.07 19.43
N CYS A 32 11.90 36.21 18.23
CA CYS A 32 11.75 35.02 17.44
C CYS A 32 13.11 34.34 17.57
N ASP A 33 13.16 33.21 18.26
CA ASP A 33 14.08 32.19 17.84
C ASP A 33 13.80 32.14 16.35
N SER A 34 14.78 32.50 15.53
CA SER A 34 14.65 32.23 14.11
C SER A 34 14.51 30.72 14.10
N ASP A 35 13.27 30.24 14.14
CA ASP A 35 12.92 28.87 13.85
C ASP A 35 13.78 28.60 12.65
N LYS A 36 14.75 27.71 12.82
CA LYS A 36 15.46 27.19 11.68
C LYS A 36 14.36 26.49 10.91
N ILE A 37 13.74 27.23 10.00
CA ILE A 37 12.94 26.67 8.92
C ILE A 37 13.95 25.74 8.29
N LEU A 38 13.78 24.45 8.58
CA LEU A 38 14.50 23.41 7.88
C LEU A 38 14.25 23.71 6.39
N ASP A 39 15.28 23.81 5.56
CA ASP A 39 15.18 24.25 4.15
C ASP A 39 14.07 23.49 3.38
N GLU A 40 13.73 22.28 3.83
CA GLU A 40 12.63 21.42 3.40
C GLU A 40 11.19 22.01 3.57
N ASN A 41 11.01 23.11 4.29
CA ASN A 41 9.70 23.77 4.50
C ASN A 41 9.56 25.15 3.84
N LEU A 42 10.52 25.55 3.00
CA LEU A 42 10.41 26.78 2.21
C LEU A 42 9.51 26.52 0.99
N TYR A 43 8.49 27.35 0.81
CA TYR A 43 7.64 27.35 -0.39
C TYR A 43 7.43 28.78 -0.90
N THR A 44 7.23 28.93 -2.21
CA THR A 44 6.94 30.23 -2.82
C THR A 44 5.46 30.27 -3.22
N PHE A 45 4.66 31.16 -2.61
CA PHE A 45 3.25 31.33 -2.98
C PHE A 45 3.10 32.45 -4.01
N GLN A 46 2.49 32.14 -5.15
CA GLN A 46 2.52 33.01 -6.34
C GLN A 46 1.23 33.82 -6.58
N ASP A 47 0.22 33.74 -5.71
CA ASP A 47 -1.07 34.47 -5.78
C ASP A 47 -1.71 34.45 -7.19
N LYS A 48 -1.60 33.30 -7.86
CA LYS A 48 -2.05 33.03 -9.23
C LYS A 48 -2.62 31.63 -9.33
N MET A 49 -3.45 31.39 -10.34
CA MET A 49 -3.80 30.03 -10.77
C MET A 49 -2.61 29.37 -11.47
N MET A 50 -2.54 28.04 -11.45
CA MET A 50 -1.47 27.26 -12.08
C MET A 50 -1.27 27.60 -13.57
N GLY A 51 -2.37 27.63 -14.35
CA GLY A 51 -2.29 27.96 -15.77
C GLY A 51 -1.81 29.40 -16.02
N GLN A 52 -2.22 30.35 -15.17
CA GLN A 52 -1.75 31.74 -15.23
C GLN A 52 -0.24 31.83 -14.94
N PHE A 53 0.26 31.12 -13.93
CA PHE A 53 1.69 31.07 -13.62
C PHE A 53 2.51 30.58 -14.82
N LEU A 54 2.08 29.48 -15.45
CA LEU A 54 2.76 28.89 -16.61
C LEU A 54 2.73 29.84 -17.82
N THR A 55 1.63 30.55 -18.02
CA THR A 55 1.48 31.50 -19.16
C THR A 55 2.31 32.77 -18.98
N ASP A 56 2.41 33.27 -17.74
CA ASP A 56 3.16 34.50 -17.44
C ASP A 56 4.68 34.29 -17.43
N SER A 57 5.14 33.05 -17.27
CA SER A 57 6.56 32.72 -17.20
C SER A 57 7.15 32.42 -18.57
N ALA A 58 8.13 33.22 -18.99
CA ALA A 58 8.82 33.04 -20.25
C ALA A 58 9.49 31.65 -20.37
N ASP A 59 9.97 31.10 -19.24
CA ASP A 59 10.68 29.83 -19.16
C ASP A 59 9.80 28.60 -19.38
N PHE A 60 8.47 28.75 -19.32
CA PHE A 60 7.50 27.67 -19.52
C PHE A 60 6.63 27.84 -20.78
N SER A 61 6.97 28.79 -21.65
CA SER A 61 6.17 29.12 -22.84
C SER A 61 5.93 27.94 -23.79
N GLU A 62 6.88 27.01 -23.94
CA GLU A 62 6.68 25.79 -24.73
C GLU A 62 5.67 24.83 -24.07
N PHE A 63 5.77 24.64 -22.74
CA PHE A 63 4.84 23.78 -22.01
C PHE A 63 3.43 24.40 -21.95
N ALA A 64 3.33 25.71 -21.72
CA ALA A 64 2.06 26.43 -21.80
C ALA A 64 1.40 26.27 -23.19
N ARG A 65 2.18 26.39 -24.27
CA ARG A 65 1.70 26.17 -25.64
C ARG A 65 1.21 24.73 -25.85
N LEU A 66 1.88 23.73 -25.29
CA LEU A 66 1.42 22.33 -25.30
C LEU A 66 0.07 22.19 -24.59
N LEU A 67 -0.06 22.76 -23.39
CA LEU A 67 -1.29 22.72 -22.59
C LEU A 67 -2.47 23.42 -23.28
N ASP A 68 -2.23 24.55 -23.95
CA ASP A 68 -3.24 25.25 -24.76
C ASP A 68 -3.66 24.41 -25.96
N THR A 69 -2.69 23.88 -26.72
CA THR A 69 -2.94 23.06 -27.92
C THR A 69 -3.79 21.81 -27.60
N THR A 70 -3.62 21.26 -26.39
CA THR A 70 -4.31 20.06 -25.91
C THR A 70 -5.59 20.35 -25.14
N ASN A 71 -5.96 21.63 -24.97
CA ASN A 71 -7.06 22.14 -24.14
C ASN A 71 -6.96 21.76 -22.65
N VAL A 72 -5.77 21.39 -22.17
CA VAL A 72 -5.52 21.08 -20.76
C VAL A 72 -5.29 22.36 -19.95
N MET A 73 -4.87 23.46 -20.57
CA MET A 73 -4.70 24.74 -19.89
C MET A 73 -6.00 25.22 -19.21
N GLY A 74 -7.15 24.98 -19.85
CA GLY A 74 -8.46 25.31 -19.27
C GLY A 74 -8.68 24.66 -17.90
N LEU A 75 -8.29 23.39 -17.74
CA LEU A 75 -8.36 22.66 -16.47
C LEU A 75 -7.52 23.37 -15.40
N LEU A 76 -6.26 23.71 -15.72
CA LEU A 76 -5.32 24.34 -14.78
C LEU A 76 -5.65 25.81 -14.45
N ASN A 77 -6.60 26.41 -15.16
CA ASN A 77 -7.15 27.75 -14.86
C ASN A 77 -8.44 27.70 -14.02
N THR A 78 -8.98 26.51 -13.75
CA THR A 78 -10.18 26.34 -12.91
C THR A 78 -9.82 25.99 -11.47
N TYR A 79 -10.75 26.25 -10.55
CA TYR A 79 -10.62 25.80 -9.15
C TYR A 79 -10.56 24.28 -9.10
N GLY A 80 -9.68 23.78 -8.25
CA GLY A 80 -9.36 22.36 -8.10
C GLY A 80 -8.09 22.22 -7.28
N THR A 81 -7.60 20.99 -7.15
CA THR A 81 -6.32 20.70 -6.50
C THR A 81 -5.47 19.90 -7.47
N TYR A 82 -4.32 20.43 -7.86
CA TYR A 82 -3.43 19.83 -8.85
C TYR A 82 -1.99 19.80 -8.37
N THR A 83 -1.25 18.77 -8.76
CA THR A 83 0.22 18.79 -8.73
C THR A 83 0.72 18.75 -10.16
N CYS A 84 1.55 19.72 -10.56
CA CYS A 84 2.12 19.79 -11.89
C CYS A 84 3.64 19.72 -11.85
N PHE A 85 4.22 18.74 -12.53
CA PHE A 85 5.65 18.70 -12.80
C PHE A 85 5.91 19.50 -14.09
N ALA A 86 6.35 20.74 -14.00
CA ALA A 86 6.38 21.66 -15.13
C ALA A 86 7.77 21.68 -15.81
N PRO A 87 7.93 21.15 -17.04
CA PRO A 87 9.19 21.18 -17.76
C PRO A 87 9.45 22.57 -18.34
N ASN A 88 10.66 23.09 -18.14
CA ASN A 88 11.07 24.35 -18.76
C ASN A 88 11.29 24.22 -20.28
N ASN A 89 11.51 25.34 -20.97
CA ASN A 89 11.68 25.36 -22.42
C ASN A 89 12.87 24.51 -22.91
N GLU A 90 13.95 24.41 -22.13
CA GLU A 90 15.11 23.59 -22.50
C GLU A 90 14.81 22.09 -22.39
N ALA A 91 14.06 21.68 -21.36
CA ALA A 91 13.51 20.33 -21.23
C ALA A 91 12.65 19.95 -22.45
N MET A 92 11.75 20.86 -22.86
CA MET A 92 10.89 20.65 -24.03
C MET A 92 11.69 20.50 -25.32
N LYS A 93 12.69 21.36 -25.57
CA LYS A 93 13.57 21.26 -26.76
C LYS A 93 14.40 19.98 -26.76
N LYS A 94 14.89 19.56 -25.59
CA LYS A 94 15.60 18.27 -25.42
C LYS A 94 14.70 17.11 -25.81
N TYR A 95 13.44 17.13 -25.38
CA TYR A 95 12.46 16.10 -25.73
C TYR A 95 12.17 16.04 -27.24
N TYR A 96 12.06 17.19 -27.92
CA TYR A 96 11.88 17.21 -29.38
C TYR A 96 13.06 16.55 -30.09
N THR A 97 14.28 16.90 -29.69
CA THR A 97 15.52 16.35 -30.26
C THR A 97 15.57 14.83 -30.07
N LEU A 98 15.23 14.34 -28.87
CA LEU A 98 15.18 12.91 -28.56
C LEU A 98 14.23 12.13 -29.49
N HIS A 99 13.14 12.76 -29.92
CA HIS A 99 12.12 12.15 -30.81
C HIS A 99 12.31 12.52 -32.28
N ASN A 100 13.46 13.08 -32.66
CA ASN A 100 13.75 13.56 -34.02
C ASN A 100 12.71 14.56 -34.55
N LYS A 101 12.22 15.44 -33.67
CA LYS A 101 11.26 16.52 -33.96
C LYS A 101 11.94 17.88 -33.79
N SER A 102 11.42 18.89 -34.49
CA SER A 102 11.91 20.28 -34.41
C SER A 102 11.03 21.16 -33.53
N SER A 103 9.75 20.83 -33.36
CA SER A 103 8.80 21.60 -32.55
C SER A 103 7.57 20.81 -32.13
N LEU A 104 6.73 21.39 -31.25
CA LEU A 104 5.43 20.81 -30.85
C LEU A 104 4.53 20.42 -32.02
N SER A 105 4.52 21.19 -33.11
CA SER A 105 3.64 20.91 -34.25
C SER A 105 4.00 19.64 -35.02
N ASP A 106 5.16 19.04 -34.75
CA ASP A 106 5.59 17.81 -35.40
C ASP A 106 5.07 16.55 -34.70
N PHE A 107 4.39 16.71 -33.56
CA PHE A 107 3.71 15.65 -32.80
C PHE A 107 2.22 15.62 -33.13
N THR A 108 1.60 14.44 -32.97
CA THR A 108 0.14 14.33 -33.08
C THR A 108 -0.54 14.93 -31.85
N LEU A 109 -1.77 15.40 -32.01
CA LEU A 109 -2.54 15.96 -30.89
C LEU A 109 -2.70 14.94 -29.75
N ASP A 110 -2.93 13.67 -30.07
CA ASP A 110 -3.07 12.60 -29.08
C ASP A 110 -1.77 12.40 -28.29
N THR A 111 -0.62 12.43 -28.96
CA THR A 111 0.70 12.37 -28.29
C THR A 111 0.89 13.56 -27.36
N LEU A 112 0.58 14.78 -27.82
CA LEU A 112 0.72 15.97 -26.99
C LEU A 112 -0.20 15.92 -25.76
N LYS A 113 -1.43 15.43 -25.92
CA LYS A 113 -2.38 15.30 -24.81
C LYS A 113 -1.92 14.31 -23.76
N LEU A 114 -1.35 13.18 -24.19
CA LEU A 114 -0.72 12.22 -23.29
C LEU A 114 0.46 12.84 -22.52
N ILE A 115 1.33 13.59 -23.22
CA ILE A 115 2.44 14.29 -22.57
C ILE A 115 1.90 15.29 -21.54
N ALA A 116 0.87 16.10 -21.87
CA ALA A 116 0.25 17.01 -20.91
C ALA A 116 -0.19 16.28 -19.62
N TYR A 117 -0.90 15.17 -19.80
CA TYR A 117 -1.45 14.38 -18.69
C TYR A 117 -0.39 13.64 -17.88
N ASP A 118 0.75 13.26 -18.49
CA ASP A 118 1.86 12.61 -17.78
C ASP A 118 2.47 13.53 -16.69
N HIS A 119 2.31 14.84 -16.82
CA HIS A 119 2.89 15.84 -15.91
C HIS A 119 1.95 16.32 -14.80
N ILE A 120 0.68 15.90 -14.82
CA ILE A 120 -0.34 16.43 -13.90
C ILE A 120 -0.90 15.30 -13.06
N ILE A 121 -0.92 15.47 -11.74
CA ILE A 121 -1.76 14.71 -10.82
C ILE A 121 -3.00 15.56 -10.54
N ASN A 122 -4.18 14.99 -10.75
CA ASN A 122 -5.46 15.65 -10.49
C ASN A 122 -6.03 15.21 -9.13
N GLY A 123 -6.52 16.17 -8.36
CA GLY A 123 -7.23 15.95 -7.10
C GLY A 123 -6.35 15.91 -5.85
N ASP A 124 -5.02 16.03 -5.98
CA ASP A 124 -4.08 15.94 -4.88
C ASP A 124 -2.94 16.98 -5.02
N GLU A 125 -2.53 17.55 -3.89
CA GLU A 125 -1.38 18.44 -3.75
C GLU A 125 -0.24 17.66 -3.08
N VAL A 126 0.75 17.22 -3.87
CA VAL A 126 1.88 16.43 -3.39
C VAL A 126 3.07 17.36 -3.21
N LEU A 127 3.30 17.80 -1.98
CA LEU A 127 4.46 18.63 -1.61
C LEU A 127 5.76 17.82 -1.67
N TYR A 128 6.88 18.53 -1.84
CA TYR A 128 8.22 17.94 -1.88
C TYR A 128 8.56 17.18 -0.59
N SER A 129 8.06 17.64 0.56
CA SER A 129 8.22 16.97 1.85
C SER A 129 7.51 15.61 1.94
N ASN A 130 6.54 15.34 1.06
CA ASN A 130 5.88 14.05 0.94
C ASN A 130 6.64 13.08 0.02
N PHE A 131 7.73 13.52 -0.63
CA PHE A 131 8.50 12.67 -1.51
C PHE A 131 9.33 11.67 -0.72
N VAL A 132 9.19 10.40 -1.11
CA VAL A 132 9.96 9.28 -0.59
C VAL A 132 10.50 8.48 -1.77
N ASN A 133 11.64 7.81 -1.58
CA ASN A 133 12.19 6.93 -2.61
C ASN A 133 11.15 5.87 -3.02
N GLY A 134 10.92 5.72 -4.32
CA GLY A 134 9.98 4.76 -4.90
C GLY A 134 8.82 5.43 -5.61
N ILE A 135 7.71 4.71 -5.75
CA ILE A 135 6.51 5.17 -6.47
C ILE A 135 5.61 6.00 -5.56
N LEU A 136 5.15 7.16 -6.04
CA LEU A 136 4.14 7.97 -5.35
C LEU A 136 2.80 7.20 -5.23
N PRO A 137 2.04 7.39 -4.14
CA PRO A 137 0.71 6.83 -4.02
C PRO A 137 -0.28 7.35 -5.06
N GLN A 138 -0.02 8.50 -5.68
CA GLN A 138 -0.83 9.08 -6.74
C GLN A 138 -0.29 8.73 -8.13
N THR A 139 -1.19 8.63 -9.10
CA THR A 139 -0.85 8.51 -10.52
C THR A 139 -1.05 9.86 -11.23
N SER A 140 -0.35 10.03 -12.35
CA SER A 140 -0.64 11.13 -13.28
C SER A 140 -2.03 10.97 -13.92
N MET A 141 -2.51 12.00 -14.61
CA MET A 141 -3.76 11.97 -15.38
C MET A 141 -3.74 10.97 -16.55
N SER A 142 -2.54 10.52 -16.97
CA SER A 142 -2.37 9.42 -17.91
C SER A 142 -2.38 8.04 -17.23
N ASP A 143 -2.76 7.98 -15.95
CA ASP A 143 -2.74 6.77 -15.13
C ASP A 143 -1.35 6.11 -15.03
N ARG A 144 -0.30 6.94 -15.07
CA ARG A 144 1.07 6.46 -14.92
C ARG A 144 1.56 6.75 -13.51
N TYR A 145 2.22 5.77 -12.91
CA TYR A 145 2.94 5.98 -11.67
C TYR A 145 4.08 6.95 -11.89
N ILE A 146 4.28 7.83 -10.89
CA ILE A 146 5.41 8.73 -10.83
C ILE A 146 6.36 8.18 -9.78
N SER A 147 7.61 7.91 -10.15
CA SER A 147 8.63 7.48 -9.19
C SER A 147 9.50 8.66 -8.76
N ILE A 148 9.78 8.77 -7.47
CA ILE A 148 10.78 9.68 -6.94
C ILE A 148 12.01 8.89 -6.51
N SER A 149 13.17 9.41 -6.86
CA SER A 149 14.46 8.99 -6.33
C SER A 149 15.24 10.22 -5.87
N PHE A 150 16.26 10.06 -5.03
CA PHE A 150 17.09 11.19 -4.60
C PHE A 150 18.52 11.01 -5.09
N GLY A 151 19.05 12.05 -5.73
CA GLY A 151 20.45 12.10 -6.15
C GLY A 151 21.41 12.14 -4.95
N ALA A 152 22.71 11.99 -5.20
CA ALA A 152 23.73 12.02 -4.14
C ALA A 152 23.73 13.33 -3.33
N THR A 153 23.27 14.42 -3.92
CA THR A 153 23.12 15.74 -3.31
C THR A 153 21.76 15.95 -2.62
N GLY A 154 20.89 14.94 -2.58
CA GLY A 154 19.57 15.01 -1.94
C GLY A 154 18.48 15.69 -2.78
N ASN A 155 18.77 16.06 -4.03
CA ASN A 155 17.75 16.57 -4.96
C ASN A 155 16.86 15.42 -5.45
N ALA A 156 15.55 15.64 -5.50
CA ALA A 156 14.61 14.67 -6.04
C ALA A 156 14.73 14.58 -7.56
N ILE A 157 14.61 13.36 -8.06
CA ILE A 157 14.65 12.95 -9.46
C ILE A 157 13.35 12.19 -9.74
N VAL A 158 12.53 12.76 -10.61
CA VAL A 158 11.24 12.22 -11.06
C VAL A 158 11.47 11.25 -12.22
N ASN A 159 10.83 10.08 -12.15
CA ASN A 159 10.92 9.00 -13.14
C ASN A 159 12.35 8.58 -13.50
N LYS A 160 13.29 8.72 -12.55
CA LYS A 160 14.74 8.46 -12.70
C LYS A 160 15.47 9.32 -13.75
N THR A 161 14.77 10.20 -14.45
CA THR A 161 15.34 10.99 -15.55
C THR A 161 15.37 12.48 -15.28
N SER A 162 14.33 13.03 -14.63
CA SER A 162 14.18 14.48 -14.51
C SER A 162 14.49 15.00 -13.10
N ASN A 163 15.42 15.94 -12.97
CA ASN A 163 15.68 16.62 -11.72
C ASN A 163 14.62 17.70 -11.46
N ILE A 164 14.26 17.87 -10.19
CA ILE A 164 13.48 19.02 -9.75
C ILE A 164 14.43 20.22 -9.58
N ILE A 165 14.19 21.25 -10.37
CA ILE A 165 14.94 22.52 -10.37
C ILE A 165 14.46 23.42 -9.22
N GLU A 166 13.15 23.55 -9.09
CA GLU A 166 12.48 24.31 -8.03
C GLU A 166 11.26 23.51 -7.58
N ASN A 167 11.08 23.37 -6.28
CA ASN A 167 9.98 22.60 -5.70
C ASN A 167 9.02 23.53 -4.94
N ASN A 168 7.81 23.02 -4.68
CA ASN A 168 6.80 23.70 -3.87
C ASN A 168 6.46 25.13 -4.34
N VAL A 169 6.30 25.32 -5.66
CA VAL A 169 5.74 26.56 -6.19
C VAL A 169 4.24 26.53 -6.00
N MET A 170 3.76 27.16 -4.93
CA MET A 170 2.38 27.13 -4.51
C MET A 170 1.53 28.14 -5.29
N VAL A 171 0.38 27.67 -5.76
CA VAL A 171 -0.61 28.44 -6.53
C VAL A 171 -2.00 28.23 -5.93
N HIS A 172 -3.00 29.00 -6.36
CA HIS A 172 -4.35 28.93 -5.76
C HIS A 172 -5.02 27.56 -5.86
N ASN A 173 -4.69 26.79 -6.90
CA ASN A 173 -5.30 25.49 -7.19
C ASN A 173 -4.28 24.33 -7.10
N GLY A 174 -3.22 24.47 -6.29
CA GLY A 174 -2.29 23.39 -5.96
C GLY A 174 -0.82 23.79 -5.98
N VAL A 175 0.04 22.90 -6.48
CA VAL A 175 1.51 23.05 -6.43
C VAL A 175 2.16 22.71 -7.77
N LEU A 176 3.22 23.45 -8.14
CA LEU A 176 4.13 23.07 -9.21
C LEU A 176 5.50 22.65 -8.66
N HIS A 177 6.08 21.63 -9.30
CA HIS A 177 7.49 21.28 -9.20
C HIS A 177 8.12 21.49 -10.57
N LEU A 178 9.05 22.42 -10.68
CA LEU A 178 9.69 22.76 -11.95
C LEU A 178 10.79 21.74 -12.24
N ILE A 179 10.79 21.18 -13.45
CA ILE A 179 11.66 20.06 -13.82
C ILE A 179 12.49 20.34 -15.09
N ASP A 180 13.61 19.63 -15.24
CA ASP A 180 14.59 19.84 -16.31
C ASP A 180 14.47 18.84 -17.49
N GLU A 181 13.52 17.91 -17.46
CA GLU A 181 13.20 17.00 -18.55
C GLU A 181 11.69 16.80 -18.68
N VAL A 182 11.21 16.40 -19.86
CA VAL A 182 9.81 16.02 -20.07
C VAL A 182 9.59 14.60 -19.54
N LEU A 183 8.61 14.41 -18.66
CA LEU A 183 8.17 13.09 -18.21
C LEU A 183 7.64 12.30 -19.40
N ASN A 184 8.31 11.18 -19.69
CA ASN A 184 7.99 10.29 -20.81
C ASN A 184 7.93 8.83 -20.33
N PRO A 185 6.83 8.43 -19.69
CA PRO A 185 6.70 7.09 -19.15
C PRO A 185 6.67 6.03 -20.26
N VAL A 186 7.27 4.87 -19.99
CA VAL A 186 7.26 3.68 -20.86
C VAL A 186 5.82 3.24 -21.13
N ARG A 187 5.50 2.90 -22.38
CA ARG A 187 4.14 2.53 -22.79
C ARG A 187 4.03 1.06 -23.24
N GLU A 188 5.15 0.48 -23.64
CA GLU A 188 5.35 -0.92 -24.04
C GLU A 188 5.00 -1.87 -22.90
N GLY A 189 4.44 -3.04 -23.22
CA GLY A 189 4.09 -4.06 -22.23
C GLY A 189 5.32 -4.67 -21.55
N ILE A 190 5.15 -5.22 -20.35
CA ILE A 190 6.27 -5.76 -19.56
C ILE A 190 7.07 -6.85 -20.30
N VAL A 191 6.41 -7.64 -21.14
CA VAL A 191 7.06 -8.65 -22.00
C VAL A 191 7.97 -8.01 -23.04
N GLU A 192 7.53 -6.91 -23.67
CA GLU A 192 8.29 -6.19 -24.70
C GLU A 192 9.49 -5.47 -24.09
N VAL A 193 9.29 -4.83 -22.94
CA VAL A 193 10.38 -4.17 -22.21
C VAL A 193 11.44 -5.19 -21.78
N LEU A 194 11.03 -6.34 -21.25
CA LEU A 194 11.96 -7.39 -20.83
C LEU A 194 12.71 -7.99 -22.03
N ALA A 195 12.05 -8.15 -23.18
CA ALA A 195 12.66 -8.64 -24.42
C ALA A 195 13.79 -7.73 -24.93
N ALA A 196 13.67 -6.41 -24.69
CA ALA A 196 14.66 -5.43 -25.13
C ALA A 196 15.89 -5.37 -24.22
N ASP A 197 15.77 -5.81 -22.96
CA ASP A 197 16.84 -5.73 -21.96
C ASP A 197 17.83 -6.91 -22.09
N GLN A 198 19.03 -6.59 -22.58
CA GLN A 198 20.08 -7.59 -22.86
C GLN A 198 20.58 -8.34 -21.61
N LYS A 199 20.28 -7.85 -20.41
CA LYS A 199 20.63 -8.56 -19.16
C LYS A 199 19.77 -9.79 -18.93
N PHE A 200 18.57 -9.87 -19.50
CA PHE A 200 17.54 -10.84 -19.14
C PHE A 200 17.14 -11.76 -20.28
N THR A 201 17.98 -11.88 -21.31
CA THR A 201 17.65 -12.64 -22.53
C THR A 201 17.33 -14.10 -22.27
N LEU A 202 18.05 -14.77 -21.35
CA LEU A 202 17.81 -16.18 -21.04
C LEU A 202 16.51 -16.40 -20.25
N PHE A 203 16.21 -15.49 -19.30
CA PHE A 203 14.92 -15.50 -18.61
C PHE A 203 13.77 -15.27 -19.60
N TYR A 204 13.91 -14.29 -20.50
CA TYR A 204 12.92 -14.02 -21.54
C TYR A 204 12.70 -15.23 -22.46
N GLU A 205 13.77 -15.92 -22.88
CA GLU A 205 13.66 -17.16 -23.67
C GLU A 205 12.80 -18.21 -22.95
N ALA A 206 13.00 -18.41 -21.64
CA ALA A 206 12.21 -19.34 -20.84
C ALA A 206 10.76 -18.87 -20.63
N LEU A 207 10.53 -17.56 -20.49
CA LEU A 207 9.19 -16.96 -20.43
C LEU A 207 8.37 -17.26 -21.68
N ILE A 208 8.99 -17.20 -22.86
CA ILE A 208 8.36 -17.59 -24.13
C ILE A 208 8.17 -19.10 -24.21
N ALA A 209 9.20 -19.90 -23.87
CA ALA A 209 9.15 -21.36 -23.95
C ALA A 209 8.07 -22.00 -23.05
N THR A 210 7.66 -21.30 -21.99
CA THR A 210 6.61 -21.75 -21.05
C THR A 210 5.21 -21.24 -21.40
N GLY A 211 5.07 -20.38 -22.41
CA GLY A 211 3.80 -19.75 -22.79
C GLY A 211 3.26 -18.74 -21.76
N LEU A 212 4.03 -18.41 -20.72
CA LEU A 212 3.55 -17.54 -19.64
C LEU A 212 3.52 -16.06 -20.05
N ALA A 213 4.25 -15.66 -21.09
CA ALA A 213 4.18 -14.32 -21.67
C ALA A 213 2.74 -13.89 -22.02
N ASP A 214 1.92 -14.82 -22.54
CA ASP A 214 0.53 -14.54 -22.93
C ASP A 214 -0.34 -14.10 -21.73
N SER A 215 0.03 -14.56 -20.53
CA SER A 215 -0.70 -14.23 -19.29
C SER A 215 -0.36 -12.83 -18.75
N LEU A 216 0.63 -12.16 -19.34
CA LEU A 216 1.13 -10.84 -18.95
C LEU A 216 0.69 -9.72 -19.92
N LEU A 217 -0.25 -10.00 -20.84
CA LEU A 217 -0.66 -9.05 -21.88
C LEU A 217 -1.86 -8.18 -21.49
N ARG A 218 -2.65 -8.59 -20.50
CA ARG A 218 -3.86 -7.85 -20.11
C ARG A 218 -3.49 -6.53 -19.45
N THR A 219 -4.28 -5.49 -19.68
CA THR A 219 -4.01 -4.16 -19.10
C THR A 219 -5.22 -3.61 -18.36
N LYS A 220 -6.43 -3.88 -18.86
CA LYS A 220 -7.70 -3.53 -18.21
C LYS A 220 -8.84 -4.45 -18.63
N ASP A 221 -9.93 -4.39 -17.87
CA ASP A 221 -11.23 -4.96 -18.20
C ASP A 221 -12.06 -3.89 -18.92
N ASP A 222 -12.20 -4.03 -20.23
CA ASP A 222 -12.95 -3.09 -21.07
C ASP A 222 -14.48 -3.18 -20.87
N THR A 223 -14.97 -4.16 -20.12
CA THR A 223 -16.40 -4.29 -19.80
C THR A 223 -16.80 -3.48 -18.57
N TYR A 224 -15.84 -2.99 -17.80
CA TYR A 224 -16.10 -2.16 -16.63
C TYR A 224 -16.37 -0.71 -17.03
N ASN A 225 -17.58 -0.22 -16.73
CA ASN A 225 -17.95 1.18 -16.93
C ASN A 225 -18.27 1.84 -15.58
N PRO A 226 -17.45 2.79 -15.07
CA PRO A 226 -17.70 3.42 -13.78
C PRO A 226 -19.02 4.20 -13.72
N GLU A 227 -19.47 4.81 -14.82
CA GLU A 227 -20.70 5.62 -14.86
C GLU A 227 -21.96 4.82 -14.48
N GLU A 228 -21.92 3.48 -14.60
CA GLU A 228 -23.02 2.61 -14.18
C GLU A 228 -23.14 2.44 -12.66
N PHE A 229 -22.15 2.91 -11.90
CA PHE A 229 -22.01 2.66 -10.46
C PHE A 229 -22.01 3.91 -9.59
N ASP A 230 -22.24 5.10 -10.17
CA ASP A 230 -22.32 6.37 -9.42
C ASP A 230 -23.35 6.31 -8.28
N TYR A 231 -24.40 5.49 -8.43
CA TYR A 231 -25.43 5.28 -7.40
C TYR A 231 -24.90 4.68 -6.09
N LEU A 232 -23.67 4.14 -6.07
CA LEU A 232 -23.05 3.61 -4.85
C LEU A 232 -22.48 4.71 -3.95
N ILE A 233 -22.33 5.94 -4.46
CA ILE A 233 -21.77 7.10 -3.75
C ILE A 233 -22.90 7.86 -3.07
N ASP A 234 -22.89 7.86 -1.74
CA ASP A 234 -23.82 8.64 -0.91
C ASP A 234 -23.16 9.92 -0.37
N VAL A 235 -21.83 9.92 -0.23
CA VAL A 235 -21.04 11.04 0.30
C VAL A 235 -19.97 11.45 -0.70
N PRO A 236 -20.30 12.27 -1.71
CA PRO A 236 -19.32 12.74 -2.69
C PRO A 236 -18.33 13.73 -2.04
N ARG A 237 -17.18 13.92 -2.67
CA ARG A 237 -16.08 14.74 -2.14
C ARG A 237 -16.48 16.19 -1.87
N GLU A 238 -17.36 16.74 -2.70
CA GLU A 238 -17.87 18.11 -2.56
C GLU A 238 -18.78 18.27 -1.34
N ALA A 239 -19.40 17.17 -0.88
CA ALA A 239 -20.29 17.19 0.28
C ALA A 239 -19.52 17.11 1.61
N ASN A 240 -18.33 16.49 1.62
CA ASN A 240 -17.54 16.33 2.84
C ASN A 240 -16.04 16.16 2.56
N GLN A 241 -15.26 17.10 3.08
CA GLN A 241 -13.81 17.13 2.92
C GLN A 241 -13.04 16.28 3.96
N TRP A 242 -13.73 15.62 4.89
CA TRP A 242 -13.14 14.77 5.95
C TRP A 242 -13.44 13.28 5.77
N PHE A 243 -14.44 12.95 4.97
CA PHE A 243 -14.80 11.60 4.59
C PHE A 243 -15.57 11.66 3.29
N TYR A 244 -15.12 10.94 2.26
CA TYR A 244 -15.84 10.86 1.00
C TYR A 244 -15.69 9.51 0.34
N GLN A 245 -16.56 9.27 -0.63
CA GLN A 245 -16.66 8.02 -1.36
C GLN A 245 -16.30 8.24 -2.83
N GLU A 246 -15.56 7.28 -3.37
CA GLU A 246 -15.27 7.17 -4.80
C GLU A 246 -15.64 5.75 -5.27
N ILE A 247 -15.83 5.60 -6.58
CA ILE A 247 -15.82 4.30 -7.25
C ILE A 247 -14.52 4.16 -8.03
N PRO A 248 -14.01 2.93 -8.26
CA PRO A 248 -12.88 2.74 -9.15
C PRO A 248 -13.16 3.33 -10.54
N LEU A 249 -12.23 4.07 -11.12
CA LEU A 249 -12.42 4.65 -12.46
C LEU A 249 -12.17 3.64 -13.59
N ALA A 250 -11.50 2.54 -13.27
CA ALA A 250 -11.19 1.46 -14.18
C ALA A 250 -10.97 0.18 -13.36
N ARG A 251 -10.94 -0.97 -14.05
CA ARG A 251 -10.47 -2.24 -13.50
C ARG A 251 -9.25 -2.72 -14.27
N LYS A 252 -8.07 -2.43 -13.74
CA LYS A 252 -6.76 -2.66 -14.38
C LYS A 252 -6.12 -3.97 -13.96
N PHE A 253 -5.28 -4.50 -14.86
CA PHE A 253 -4.36 -5.59 -14.62
C PHE A 253 -2.94 -5.04 -14.64
N GLY A 254 -2.14 -5.43 -13.65
CA GLY A 254 -0.75 -5.03 -13.51
C GLY A 254 0.11 -6.21 -13.10
N TYR A 255 1.40 -6.16 -13.43
CA TYR A 255 2.31 -7.28 -13.19
C TYR A 255 3.62 -6.84 -12.54
N THR A 256 4.22 -7.75 -11.79
CA THR A 256 5.60 -7.67 -11.31
C THR A 256 6.37 -8.90 -11.75
N ILE A 257 7.58 -8.71 -12.28
CA ILE A 257 8.54 -9.78 -12.56
C ILE A 257 9.76 -9.58 -11.67
N PHE A 258 10.09 -10.56 -10.83
CA PHE A 258 11.41 -10.68 -10.24
C PHE A 258 12.30 -11.43 -11.21
N VAL A 259 13.43 -10.87 -11.62
CA VAL A 259 14.22 -11.45 -12.71
C VAL A 259 15.70 -11.55 -12.36
N GLU A 260 16.29 -12.72 -12.57
CA GLU A 260 17.73 -12.92 -12.52
C GLU A 260 18.37 -12.48 -13.84
N SER A 261 19.49 -11.75 -13.77
CA SER A 261 20.31 -11.50 -14.94
C SER A 261 20.94 -12.80 -15.48
N ASN A 262 21.35 -12.77 -16.74
CA ASN A 262 22.13 -13.85 -17.35
C ASN A 262 23.37 -14.20 -16.51
N GLU A 263 23.99 -13.20 -15.87
CA GLU A 263 25.14 -13.40 -14.96
C GLU A 263 24.72 -14.11 -13.67
N THR A 264 23.64 -13.67 -13.02
CA THR A 264 23.09 -14.33 -11.84
C THR A 264 22.75 -15.79 -12.16
N LEU A 265 22.02 -16.06 -13.25
CA LEU A 265 21.68 -17.42 -13.69
C LEU A 265 22.94 -18.28 -13.94
N ALA A 266 23.94 -17.73 -14.62
CA ALA A 266 25.20 -18.45 -14.90
C ALA A 266 25.94 -18.85 -13.61
N SER A 267 25.85 -18.05 -12.55
CA SER A 267 26.44 -18.40 -11.23
C SER A 267 25.84 -19.65 -10.60
N TYR A 268 24.61 -20.02 -10.98
CA TYR A 268 23.93 -21.26 -10.59
C TYR A 268 24.06 -22.39 -11.63
N GLY A 269 24.93 -22.22 -12.63
CA GLY A 269 25.14 -23.17 -13.72
C GLY A 269 24.03 -23.18 -14.77
N ILE A 270 23.19 -22.14 -14.83
CA ILE A 270 22.16 -21.96 -15.84
C ILE A 270 22.72 -21.04 -16.94
N THR A 271 23.13 -21.61 -18.06
CA THR A 271 23.76 -20.86 -19.17
C THR A 271 22.96 -20.89 -20.46
N ASP A 272 21.93 -21.73 -20.52
CA ASP A 272 21.02 -21.92 -21.64
C ASP A 272 19.69 -22.50 -21.17
N LEU A 273 18.71 -22.62 -22.07
CA LEU A 273 17.38 -23.11 -21.73
C LEU A 273 17.39 -24.57 -21.22
N GLU A 274 18.30 -25.41 -21.70
CA GLU A 274 18.37 -26.83 -21.31
C GLU A 274 18.93 -26.99 -19.88
N SER A 275 19.99 -26.26 -19.53
CA SER A 275 20.49 -26.19 -18.15
C SER A 275 19.47 -25.58 -17.20
N MET A 276 18.66 -24.61 -17.65
CA MET A 276 17.53 -24.09 -16.86
C MET A 276 16.45 -25.15 -16.61
N LYS A 277 16.04 -25.90 -17.64
CA LYS A 277 15.09 -27.02 -17.50
C LYS A 277 15.61 -28.06 -16.52
N ALA A 278 16.89 -28.43 -16.61
CA ALA A 278 17.52 -29.39 -15.71
C ALA A 278 17.53 -28.88 -14.26
N LYS A 279 17.89 -27.61 -14.03
CA LYS A 279 17.87 -27.00 -12.70
C LYS A 279 16.44 -26.90 -12.13
N ALA A 280 15.47 -26.56 -12.97
CA ALA A 280 14.08 -26.53 -12.56
C ALA A 280 13.58 -27.93 -12.15
N ALA A 281 13.89 -28.97 -12.92
CA ALA A 281 13.56 -30.35 -12.58
C ALA A 281 14.21 -30.81 -11.27
N GLU A 282 15.50 -30.49 -11.06
CA GLU A 282 16.23 -30.79 -9.81
C GLU A 282 15.50 -30.30 -8.55
N ILE A 283 14.80 -29.17 -8.64
CA ILE A 283 14.10 -28.55 -7.51
C ILE A 283 12.64 -28.99 -7.46
N TYR A 284 11.90 -28.80 -8.55
CA TYR A 284 10.44 -28.96 -8.56
C TYR A 284 10.00 -30.43 -8.60
N ASP A 285 10.83 -31.36 -9.07
CA ASP A 285 10.50 -32.79 -9.01
C ASP A 285 10.58 -33.32 -7.57
N LEU A 286 11.37 -32.68 -6.70
CA LEU A 286 11.41 -33.00 -5.26
C LEU A 286 10.16 -32.50 -4.53
N VAL A 287 9.66 -31.32 -4.91
CA VAL A 287 8.44 -30.74 -4.33
C VAL A 287 7.20 -31.44 -4.90
N TYR A 288 7.20 -31.77 -6.19
CA TYR A 288 6.08 -32.34 -6.93
C TYR A 288 6.47 -33.65 -7.65
N PRO A 289 6.78 -34.73 -6.90
CA PRO A 289 7.27 -35.99 -7.50
C PRO A 289 6.28 -36.65 -8.45
N ALA A 290 4.98 -36.40 -8.29
CA ALA A 290 3.94 -36.89 -9.20
C ALA A 290 3.97 -36.19 -10.59
N ASP A 291 4.56 -35.01 -10.68
CA ASP A 291 4.62 -34.17 -11.88
C ASP A 291 5.96 -34.30 -12.64
N ALA A 292 6.97 -35.00 -12.08
CA ALA A 292 8.36 -35.04 -12.57
C ALA A 292 8.54 -35.49 -14.03
N ASN A 293 7.61 -36.29 -14.57
CA ASN A 293 7.69 -36.79 -15.96
C ASN A 293 6.99 -35.90 -16.99
N ILE A 294 6.48 -34.72 -16.59
CA ILE A 294 5.81 -33.79 -17.50
C ILE A 294 6.85 -33.02 -18.29
N THR A 295 6.94 -33.27 -19.61
CA THR A 295 7.91 -32.61 -20.50
C THR A 295 7.36 -31.39 -21.25
N ASP A 296 6.04 -31.25 -21.35
CA ASP A 296 5.39 -30.12 -22.00
C ASP A 296 5.54 -28.84 -21.16
N THR A 297 6.32 -27.87 -21.65
CA THR A 297 6.63 -26.63 -20.93
C THR A 297 5.45 -25.65 -20.85
N TYR A 298 4.40 -25.85 -21.64
CA TYR A 298 3.14 -25.09 -21.51
C TYR A 298 2.26 -25.63 -20.37
N ASN A 299 2.49 -26.86 -19.93
CA ASN A 299 1.77 -27.43 -18.82
C ASN A 299 2.16 -26.72 -17.52
N ARG A 300 1.17 -26.17 -16.80
CA ARG A 300 1.38 -25.45 -15.54
C ARG A 300 2.03 -26.27 -14.43
N LYS A 301 2.08 -27.60 -14.58
CA LYS A 301 2.72 -28.54 -13.67
C LYS A 301 4.17 -28.86 -14.02
N ASN A 302 4.63 -28.54 -15.23
CA ASN A 302 6.01 -28.76 -15.64
C ASN A 302 6.99 -27.92 -14.81
N SER A 303 8.15 -28.49 -14.51
CA SER A 303 9.15 -27.89 -13.64
C SER A 303 9.68 -26.54 -14.16
N LEU A 304 9.93 -26.38 -15.47
CA LEU A 304 10.31 -25.08 -16.05
C LEU A 304 9.16 -24.07 -15.96
N ASN A 305 7.91 -24.50 -16.21
CA ASN A 305 6.75 -23.62 -16.08
C ASN A 305 6.60 -23.11 -14.64
N ARG A 306 6.72 -23.99 -13.64
CA ARG A 306 6.66 -23.61 -12.22
C ARG A 306 7.79 -22.69 -11.83
N PHE A 307 9.02 -22.98 -12.30
CA PHE A 307 10.18 -22.12 -12.11
C PHE A 307 9.89 -20.71 -12.59
N ILE A 308 9.52 -20.53 -13.87
CA ILE A 308 9.24 -19.19 -14.40
C ILE A 308 8.00 -18.56 -13.76
N ALA A 309 6.91 -19.31 -13.56
CA ALA A 309 5.69 -18.78 -12.97
C ALA A 309 5.88 -18.28 -11.53
N TYR A 310 6.87 -18.79 -10.80
CA TYR A 310 7.18 -18.34 -9.44
C TYR A 310 7.75 -16.93 -9.42
N HIS A 311 8.30 -16.44 -10.53
CA HIS A 311 8.85 -15.10 -10.66
C HIS A 311 7.80 -14.03 -11.02
N LEU A 312 6.60 -14.45 -11.43
CA LEU A 312 5.57 -13.57 -11.95
C LEU A 312 4.50 -13.33 -10.89
N VAL A 313 4.13 -12.07 -10.66
CA VAL A 313 3.06 -11.69 -9.74
C VAL A 313 2.04 -10.83 -10.50
N ASN A 314 0.74 -11.07 -10.29
CA ASN A 314 -0.34 -10.33 -10.96
C ASN A 314 -0.70 -9.00 -10.28
N LYS A 315 0.30 -8.34 -9.66
CA LYS A 315 0.20 -7.04 -9.00
C LYS A 315 1.32 -6.16 -9.49
N GLN A 316 1.06 -4.89 -9.80
CA GLN A 316 2.09 -3.91 -10.11
C GLN A 316 2.70 -3.35 -8.82
N LEU A 317 3.75 -4.00 -8.34
CA LEU A 317 4.44 -3.71 -7.09
C LEU A 317 5.79 -3.06 -7.37
N GLY A 318 5.87 -1.74 -7.20
CA GLY A 318 7.17 -1.08 -7.07
C GLY A 318 7.89 -1.52 -5.79
N TYR A 319 9.18 -1.22 -5.67
CA TYR A 319 10.03 -1.65 -4.57
C TYR A 319 9.46 -1.26 -3.21
N SER A 320 8.95 -0.04 -3.05
CA SER A 320 8.31 0.39 -1.80
C SER A 320 7.00 -0.35 -1.54
N LYS A 321 6.19 -0.62 -2.58
CA LYS A 321 4.89 -1.30 -2.47
C LYS A 321 5.00 -2.80 -2.16
N LEU A 322 6.19 -3.37 -2.12
CA LEU A 322 6.40 -4.75 -1.66
C LEU A 322 6.17 -4.88 -0.15
N ILE A 323 6.64 -3.92 0.66
CA ILE A 323 6.38 -3.91 2.11
C ILE A 323 6.48 -2.53 2.77
N ASP A 324 7.42 -1.68 2.33
CA ASP A 324 7.72 -0.40 2.99
C ASP A 324 6.56 0.60 2.95
N ALA A 325 5.76 0.60 1.88
CA ALA A 325 4.58 1.44 1.76
C ALA A 325 3.52 1.15 2.84
N TYR A 326 3.58 -0.05 3.43
CA TYR A 326 2.67 -0.51 4.48
C TYR A 326 3.29 -0.37 5.87
N ASP A 327 4.55 0.07 5.97
CA ASP A 327 5.23 0.38 7.22
C ASP A 327 4.79 1.74 7.80
N THR A 328 3.47 1.93 7.87
CA THR A 328 2.82 3.14 8.35
C THR A 328 2.96 3.27 9.87
N GLY A 329 2.51 4.39 10.45
CA GLY A 329 2.51 4.54 11.90
C GLY A 329 1.62 3.53 12.65
N HIS A 330 0.79 2.77 11.93
CA HIS A 330 0.01 1.67 12.50
C HIS A 330 0.86 0.44 12.84
N MET A 331 2.07 0.34 12.28
CA MET A 331 2.97 -0.78 12.51
C MET A 331 3.95 -0.48 13.64
N VAL A 332 4.07 -1.41 14.59
CA VAL A 332 5.00 -1.26 15.71
C VAL A 332 6.44 -1.44 15.22
N LYS A 333 7.30 -0.46 15.51
CA LYS A 333 8.62 -0.32 14.87
C LYS A 333 9.71 -1.24 15.41
N ASN A 334 9.47 -1.95 16.51
CA ASN A 334 10.38 -2.97 17.03
C ASN A 334 9.95 -4.40 16.66
N VAL A 335 8.93 -4.55 15.80
CA VAL A 335 8.45 -5.84 15.30
C VAL A 335 8.71 -5.94 13.80
N ASP A 336 9.29 -7.06 13.37
CA ASP A 336 9.48 -7.39 11.96
C ASP A 336 8.14 -7.38 11.20
N MET A 337 8.19 -6.97 9.94
CA MET A 337 7.02 -7.02 9.06
C MET A 337 7.19 -8.09 8.00
N TYR A 338 6.04 -8.61 7.55
CA TYR A 338 5.95 -9.64 6.53
C TYR A 338 4.76 -9.34 5.63
N GLU A 339 4.95 -9.60 4.34
CA GLU A 339 3.92 -9.67 3.30
C GLU A 339 4.08 -11.00 2.58
N TYR A 340 2.97 -11.52 2.06
CA TYR A 340 2.99 -12.76 1.31
C TYR A 340 2.37 -12.52 -0.07
N LEU A 341 3.18 -12.70 -1.11
CA LEU A 341 2.74 -12.58 -2.49
C LEU A 341 2.33 -13.96 -3.00
N GLU A 342 1.22 -14.03 -3.73
CA GLU A 342 0.85 -15.19 -4.51
C GLU A 342 1.40 -15.01 -5.92
N PRO A 343 2.49 -15.70 -6.28
CA PRO A 343 2.98 -15.67 -7.64
C PRO A 343 2.05 -16.49 -8.56
N MET A 344 2.29 -16.39 -9.86
CA MET A 344 1.50 -17.12 -10.85
C MET A 344 1.76 -18.62 -10.80
N CYS A 345 2.82 -19.09 -10.11
CA CYS A 345 3.03 -20.50 -9.80
C CYS A 345 1.93 -21.00 -8.86
N PRO A 346 1.06 -21.94 -9.29
CA PRO A 346 -0.12 -22.32 -8.54
C PRO A 346 0.22 -22.85 -7.14
N ASN A 347 -0.57 -22.44 -6.15
CA ASN A 347 -0.51 -22.89 -4.75
C ASN A 347 0.83 -22.65 -4.05
N THR A 348 1.52 -21.57 -4.41
CA THR A 348 2.79 -21.18 -3.77
C THR A 348 2.68 -19.78 -3.18
N LEU A 349 3.60 -19.44 -2.28
CA LEU A 349 3.75 -18.11 -1.70
C LEU A 349 5.19 -17.66 -1.85
N ILE A 350 5.39 -16.35 -1.97
CA ILE A 350 6.65 -15.66 -1.74
C ILE A 350 6.50 -14.83 -0.48
N GLU A 351 7.43 -14.99 0.46
CA GLU A 351 7.54 -14.07 1.60
C GLU A 351 8.36 -12.84 1.20
N ILE A 352 7.84 -11.66 1.53
CA ILE A 352 8.58 -10.40 1.56
C ILE A 352 8.71 -10.01 3.02
N LYS A 353 9.93 -9.84 3.51
CA LYS A 353 10.21 -9.49 4.90
C LYS A 353 10.92 -8.14 5.04
N LYS A 354 10.58 -7.43 6.11
CA LYS A 354 11.35 -6.32 6.68
C LYS A 354 11.84 -6.69 8.07
N GLU A 355 13.15 -6.73 8.25
CA GLU A 355 13.79 -7.03 9.51
C GLU A 355 14.18 -5.74 10.23
N ARG A 356 13.60 -5.48 11.40
CA ARG A 356 13.78 -4.21 12.12
C ARG A 356 15.18 -4.05 12.68
N LEU A 357 15.76 -5.14 13.17
CA LEU A 357 17.04 -5.12 13.87
C LEU A 357 18.18 -4.72 12.93
N SER A 358 18.21 -5.28 11.72
CA SER A 358 19.20 -4.93 10.69
C SER A 358 18.81 -3.70 9.87
N GLY A 359 17.51 -3.39 9.81
CA GLY A 359 16.96 -2.35 8.93
C GLY A 359 16.82 -2.80 7.47
N GLU A 360 17.11 -4.07 7.16
CA GLU A 360 16.91 -4.63 5.84
C GLU A 360 15.41 -4.76 5.52
N THR A 361 15.07 -4.55 4.24
CA THR A 361 13.70 -4.59 3.73
C THR A 361 13.66 -5.33 2.39
N ASN A 362 12.46 -5.73 1.97
CA ASN A 362 12.25 -6.50 0.75
C ASN A 362 13.13 -7.76 0.67
N LEU A 363 13.35 -8.40 1.80
CA LEU A 363 14.01 -9.70 1.88
C LEU A 363 13.06 -10.76 1.33
N ILE A 364 13.42 -11.39 0.22
CA ILE A 364 12.59 -12.37 -0.47
C ILE A 364 12.95 -13.77 0.03
N ASN A 365 11.96 -14.53 0.50
CA ASN A 365 12.08 -15.90 1.01
C ASN A 365 13.27 -16.07 1.99
N PHE A 366 13.28 -15.32 3.08
CA PHE A 366 14.37 -15.40 4.05
C PHE A 366 14.29 -16.70 4.86
N LEU A 367 15.19 -17.64 4.57
CA LEU A 367 15.32 -18.90 5.28
C LEU A 367 16.31 -18.75 6.44
N ARG A 368 15.81 -18.37 7.62
CA ARG A 368 16.62 -17.99 8.78
C ARG A 368 17.64 -19.07 9.18
N GLU A 369 17.19 -20.33 9.28
CA GLU A 369 18.04 -21.46 9.69
C GLU A 369 19.16 -21.75 8.69
N LYS A 370 18.95 -21.43 7.40
CA LYS A 370 19.95 -21.62 6.34
C LYS A 370 20.79 -20.38 6.07
N GLY A 371 20.39 -19.22 6.59
CA GLY A 371 21.04 -17.94 6.33
C GLY A 371 20.96 -17.50 4.86
N SER A 372 20.00 -18.02 4.09
CA SER A 372 19.82 -17.69 2.67
C SER A 372 18.64 -16.74 2.48
N VAL A 373 18.83 -15.72 1.65
CA VAL A 373 17.81 -14.72 1.33
C VAL A 373 18.11 -14.13 -0.05
N ILE A 374 17.06 -13.78 -0.78
CA ILE A 374 17.16 -13.11 -2.08
C ILE A 374 16.88 -11.63 -1.86
N ARG A 375 17.67 -10.76 -2.49
CA ARG A 375 17.50 -9.31 -2.45
C ARG A 375 17.24 -8.78 -3.84
N ILE A 376 16.50 -7.68 -3.87
CA ILE A 376 16.34 -6.87 -5.08
C ILE A 376 17.55 -5.94 -5.19
N THR A 377 18.19 -5.96 -6.35
CA THR A 377 19.40 -5.17 -6.62
C THR A 377 19.08 -3.67 -6.79
N ALA A 378 20.09 -2.87 -7.12
CA ALA A 378 19.88 -1.47 -7.51
C ALA A 378 19.12 -1.32 -8.85
N ASN A 379 19.12 -2.35 -9.70
CA ASN A 379 18.37 -2.35 -10.95
C ASN A 379 16.92 -2.81 -10.71
N ARG A 380 16.11 -1.90 -10.17
CA ARG A 380 14.75 -2.17 -9.70
C ARG A 380 13.81 -1.05 -10.10
N ASP A 381 12.51 -1.23 -9.90
CA ASP A 381 11.48 -0.26 -10.33
C ASP A 381 11.60 0.05 -11.83
N ASN A 382 11.87 -0.96 -12.66
CA ASN A 382 11.96 -0.77 -14.10
C ASN A 382 10.55 -0.79 -14.70
N PRO A 383 10.04 0.36 -15.18
CA PRO A 383 8.63 0.51 -15.50
C PRO A 383 8.28 -0.13 -16.84
N ALA A 384 7.06 -0.63 -16.93
CA ALA A 384 6.41 -1.02 -18.17
C ALA A 384 4.96 -0.50 -18.19
N GLY A 385 4.34 -0.50 -19.38
CA GLY A 385 2.99 -0.02 -19.61
C GLY A 385 1.91 -0.75 -18.81
N ASN A 386 2.17 -1.97 -18.35
CA ASN A 386 1.26 -2.77 -17.53
C ASN A 386 1.97 -3.47 -16.35
N GLY A 387 3.10 -2.94 -15.89
CA GLY A 387 3.82 -3.58 -14.80
C GLY A 387 5.16 -2.94 -14.45
N VAL A 388 5.95 -3.70 -13.72
CA VAL A 388 7.30 -3.34 -13.28
C VAL A 388 8.14 -4.61 -13.16
N TYR A 389 9.44 -4.53 -13.44
CA TYR A 389 10.35 -5.63 -13.13
C TYR A 389 11.50 -5.18 -12.22
N HIS A 390 12.00 -6.14 -11.44
CA HIS A 390 13.07 -5.95 -10.46
C HIS A 390 14.14 -7.01 -10.65
N GLU A 391 15.39 -6.60 -10.85
CA GLU A 391 16.50 -7.54 -10.86
C GLU A 391 16.78 -8.05 -9.44
N ILE A 392 16.89 -9.38 -9.30
CA ILE A 392 17.20 -10.07 -8.03
C ILE A 392 18.59 -10.71 -8.06
N ASP A 393 19.21 -10.84 -6.89
CA ASP A 393 20.61 -11.29 -6.73
C ASP A 393 20.77 -12.81 -6.48
N GLY A 394 19.67 -13.56 -6.46
CA GLY A 394 19.67 -14.98 -6.17
C GLY A 394 18.57 -15.73 -6.93
N LEU A 395 18.72 -17.05 -6.99
CA LEU A 395 17.81 -17.93 -7.73
C LEU A 395 16.46 -18.07 -7.00
N LEU A 396 15.39 -17.48 -7.54
CA LEU A 396 14.08 -17.47 -6.90
C LEU A 396 13.29 -18.75 -7.20
N VAL A 397 13.19 -19.62 -6.20
CA VAL A 397 12.59 -20.95 -6.35
C VAL A 397 11.66 -21.28 -5.19
N TYR A 398 10.58 -21.99 -5.50
CA TYR A 398 9.77 -22.64 -4.49
C TYR A 398 10.33 -24.04 -4.22
N SER A 399 11.23 -24.13 -3.25
CA SER A 399 11.87 -25.39 -2.83
C SER A 399 11.16 -26.00 -1.60
N GLN A 400 11.50 -27.24 -1.24
CA GLN A 400 11.06 -27.86 0.00
C GLN A 400 11.42 -27.05 1.25
N ASP A 401 12.51 -26.27 1.20
CA ASP A 401 12.91 -25.41 2.31
C ASP A 401 12.00 -24.19 2.46
N VAL A 402 11.58 -23.59 1.35
CA VAL A 402 10.62 -22.48 1.35
C VAL A 402 9.26 -22.98 1.85
N GLU A 403 8.83 -24.16 1.40
CA GLU A 403 7.61 -24.80 1.90
C GLU A 403 7.70 -25.08 3.42
N ALA A 404 8.81 -25.66 3.87
CA ALA A 404 9.04 -25.94 5.29
C ALA A 404 9.04 -24.64 6.13
N GLU A 405 9.73 -23.60 5.69
CA GLU A 405 9.76 -22.29 6.35
C GLU A 405 8.34 -21.70 6.49
N HIS A 406 7.53 -21.68 5.42
CA HIS A 406 6.16 -21.18 5.50
C HIS A 406 5.25 -22.03 6.39
N SER A 407 5.46 -23.35 6.45
CA SER A 407 4.63 -24.26 7.26
C SER A 407 4.92 -24.23 8.77
N THR A 408 6.05 -23.63 9.19
CA THR A 408 6.51 -23.67 10.58
C THR A 408 6.29 -22.37 11.34
N LYS A 409 5.80 -21.32 10.68
CA LYS A 409 5.52 -20.01 11.28
C LYS A 409 4.08 -19.58 11.07
N ARG A 410 3.65 -18.62 11.88
CA ARG A 410 2.37 -17.93 11.67
C ARG A 410 2.40 -17.18 10.35
N LEU A 411 1.41 -17.44 9.51
CA LEU A 411 1.11 -16.63 8.34
C LEU A 411 -0.02 -15.66 8.71
N ARG A 412 0.27 -14.36 8.77
CA ARG A 412 -0.74 -13.30 8.90
C ARG A 412 -0.83 -12.58 7.57
N PHE A 413 -2.03 -12.57 7.00
CA PHE A 413 -2.29 -11.90 5.73
C PHE A 413 -3.23 -10.73 5.96
N ASP A 414 -2.77 -9.54 5.61
CA ASP A 414 -3.61 -8.38 5.44
C ASP A 414 -4.65 -8.63 4.35
N SER A 415 -5.92 -8.35 4.63
CA SER A 415 -7.03 -8.63 3.71
C SER A 415 -6.93 -7.86 2.40
N ALA A 416 -6.44 -6.62 2.43
CA ALA A 416 -6.24 -5.82 1.23
C ALA A 416 -5.10 -6.40 0.36
N SER A 417 -4.17 -7.16 0.96
CA SER A 417 -3.15 -7.89 0.22
C SER A 417 -3.71 -9.02 -0.65
N PHE A 418 -4.94 -9.49 -0.42
CA PHE A 418 -5.44 -10.65 -1.17
C PHE A 418 -5.76 -10.29 -2.62
N PHE A 419 -6.13 -9.03 -2.86
CA PHE A 419 -6.85 -8.62 -4.06
C PHE A 419 -5.95 -7.75 -4.96
N PRO A 420 -5.47 -8.29 -6.10
CA PRO A 420 -4.70 -7.51 -7.05
C PRO A 420 -5.42 -6.26 -7.53
N GLU A 421 -6.74 -6.27 -7.59
CA GLU A 421 -7.55 -5.14 -8.04
C GLU A 421 -7.36 -3.90 -7.16
N LEU A 422 -7.11 -4.06 -5.84
CA LEU A 422 -6.86 -2.94 -4.95
C LEU A 422 -5.50 -2.28 -5.22
N ILE A 423 -4.48 -3.08 -5.53
CA ILE A 423 -3.13 -2.58 -5.81
C ILE A 423 -3.06 -2.00 -7.22
N ASN A 424 -3.53 -2.74 -8.23
CA ASN A 424 -3.46 -2.39 -9.64
C ASN A 424 -4.32 -1.17 -10.01
N ASN A 425 -5.32 -0.84 -9.19
CA ASN A 425 -6.15 0.36 -9.36
C ASN A 425 -5.84 1.43 -8.31
N ASN A 426 -4.66 1.35 -7.71
CA ASN A 426 -4.11 2.39 -6.85
C ASN A 426 -4.98 2.76 -5.64
N MET A 427 -5.70 1.77 -5.10
CA MET A 427 -6.49 1.93 -3.88
C MET A 427 -5.64 1.60 -2.65
N ARG A 428 -4.97 0.43 -2.64
CA ARG A 428 -4.18 -0.02 -1.49
C ARG A 428 -2.95 0.86 -1.27
N GLY A 429 -2.81 1.38 -0.05
CA GLY A 429 -1.74 2.30 0.33
C GLY A 429 -1.99 3.78 0.00
N ARG A 430 -3.17 4.14 -0.52
CA ARG A 430 -3.63 5.54 -0.60
C ARG A 430 -4.08 6.00 0.81
N GLY A 431 -4.01 7.31 1.10
CA GLY A 431 -4.62 7.90 2.32
C GLY A 431 -3.68 8.28 3.48
N VAL A 432 -2.37 8.02 3.39
CA VAL A 432 -1.44 8.41 4.47
C VAL A 432 -0.96 9.85 4.30
N THR A 433 -1.82 10.82 4.60
CA THR A 433 -1.42 12.23 4.66
C THR A 433 -1.47 12.71 6.11
N SER A 434 -0.31 12.68 6.79
CA SER A 434 -0.04 13.38 8.04
C SER A 434 -0.76 12.84 9.30
N PRO A 435 -0.21 12.98 10.51
CA PRO A 435 -0.90 12.65 11.77
C PRO A 435 -2.18 13.49 12.06
N GLY A 436 -2.59 14.38 11.14
CA GLY A 436 -3.83 15.14 11.23
C GLY A 436 -5.03 14.40 10.61
N PRO A 437 -6.27 14.88 10.84
CA PRO A 437 -7.46 14.30 10.25
C PRO A 437 -7.53 14.65 8.75
N GLY A 438 -6.72 14.03 7.89
CA GLY A 438 -6.97 14.07 6.45
C GLY A 438 -8.34 13.45 6.12
N PRO A 439 -8.92 13.72 4.94
CA PRO A 439 -10.10 13.00 4.51
C PRO A 439 -9.84 11.50 4.47
N ASN A 440 -10.72 10.74 5.10
CA ASN A 440 -10.76 9.30 4.90
C ASN A 440 -11.50 8.98 3.60
N LEU A 441 -10.88 8.18 2.73
CA LEU A 441 -11.46 7.76 1.47
C LEU A 441 -12.01 6.34 1.58
N GLN A 442 -13.28 6.19 1.20
CA GLN A 442 -13.90 4.90 1.00
C GLN A 442 -14.14 4.63 -0.47
N PHE A 443 -13.49 3.60 -1.02
CA PHE A 443 -13.84 3.08 -2.34
C PHE A 443 -15.07 2.18 -2.25
N LYS A 444 -16.13 2.54 -2.95
CA LYS A 444 -17.33 1.73 -3.16
C LYS A 444 -17.06 0.77 -4.31
N LEU A 445 -17.10 -0.53 -4.03
CA LEU A 445 -16.75 -1.55 -5.00
C LEU A 445 -18.00 -2.23 -5.54
N PRO A 446 -18.24 -2.17 -6.86
CA PRO A 446 -19.32 -2.91 -7.48
C PRO A 446 -19.21 -4.41 -7.22
N ARG A 447 -20.35 -5.10 -7.22
CA ARG A 447 -20.38 -6.56 -7.15
C ARG A 447 -19.53 -7.15 -8.29
N ASN A 448 -18.74 -8.18 -7.98
CA ASN A 448 -17.79 -8.83 -8.90
C ASN A 448 -16.61 -7.96 -9.35
N TYR A 449 -16.39 -6.77 -8.76
CA TYR A 449 -15.19 -5.99 -9.03
C TYR A 449 -13.92 -6.72 -8.54
N ILE A 450 -14.01 -7.40 -7.39
CA ILE A 450 -12.97 -8.25 -6.80
C ILE A 450 -13.28 -9.72 -7.14
N ASP A 451 -12.37 -10.41 -7.84
CA ASP A 451 -12.57 -11.79 -8.31
C ASP A 451 -12.72 -12.82 -7.18
N ARG A 452 -12.10 -12.56 -6.02
CA ARG A 452 -12.06 -13.47 -4.87
C ARG A 452 -13.05 -13.13 -3.75
N LEU A 453 -14.01 -12.24 -4.02
CA LEU A 453 -15.04 -11.84 -3.07
C LEU A 453 -16.42 -12.04 -3.71
N TYR A 454 -17.13 -13.07 -3.25
CA TYR A 454 -18.48 -13.37 -3.68
C TYR A 454 -19.48 -12.75 -2.72
N THR A 455 -20.48 -12.04 -3.22
CA THR A 455 -21.48 -11.37 -2.37
C THR A 455 -22.90 -11.58 -2.87
N SER A 456 -23.86 -11.55 -1.93
CA SER A 456 -25.28 -11.42 -2.25
C SER A 456 -25.61 -10.02 -2.79
N GLU A 457 -26.76 -9.89 -3.46
CA GLU A 457 -27.16 -8.61 -4.08
C GLU A 457 -27.33 -7.44 -3.12
N GLN A 458 -27.64 -7.74 -1.86
CA GLN A 458 -27.85 -6.76 -0.80
C GLN A 458 -26.58 -6.38 -0.03
N THR A 459 -25.46 -7.07 -0.29
CA THR A 459 -24.18 -6.81 0.38
C THR A 459 -23.42 -5.73 -0.38
N VAL A 460 -23.11 -4.64 0.31
CA VAL A 460 -22.29 -3.55 -0.22
C VAL A 460 -20.84 -3.80 0.18
N VAL A 461 -19.95 -3.78 -0.80
CA VAL A 461 -18.51 -3.92 -0.58
C VAL A 461 -17.86 -2.55 -0.63
N SER A 462 -16.94 -2.30 0.28
CA SER A 462 -16.12 -1.11 0.28
C SER A 462 -14.70 -1.43 0.74
N TYR A 463 -13.76 -0.62 0.32
CA TYR A 463 -12.39 -0.61 0.85
C TYR A 463 -12.13 0.77 1.45
N LEU A 464 -11.74 0.79 2.73
CA LEU A 464 -11.37 2.01 3.43
C LEU A 464 -9.85 2.16 3.38
N THR A 465 -9.39 3.31 2.89
CA THR A 465 -7.97 3.64 2.87
C THR A 465 -7.42 3.82 4.28
N ALA A 466 -6.09 3.77 4.41
CA ALA A 466 -5.45 3.89 5.71
C ALA A 466 -5.75 5.24 6.37
N ASP A 467 -6.11 5.21 7.67
CA ASP A 467 -6.43 6.40 8.45
C ASP A 467 -5.84 6.30 9.84
N ALA A 468 -5.18 7.38 10.31
CA ALA A 468 -4.47 7.42 11.58
C ALA A 468 -5.31 7.06 12.83
N ARG A 469 -6.64 7.12 12.74
CA ARG A 469 -7.55 6.79 13.83
C ARG A 469 -7.86 5.30 13.94
N TYR A 470 -7.60 4.52 12.89
CA TYR A 470 -7.90 3.09 12.85
C TYR A 470 -6.91 2.26 13.67
N GLN A 471 -7.40 1.17 14.26
CA GLN A 471 -6.59 0.11 14.88
C GLN A 471 -6.64 -1.12 14.00
N ASN A 472 -6.27 -0.94 12.74
CA ASN A 472 -6.28 -2.00 11.75
C ASN A 472 -4.84 -2.37 11.42
N TYR A 473 -4.65 -3.62 10.99
CA TYR A 473 -3.35 -4.05 10.50
C TYR A 473 -3.03 -3.21 9.25
N GLN A 474 -1.84 -2.61 9.20
CA GLN A 474 -1.40 -1.67 8.15
C GLN A 474 -2.22 -0.37 7.99
N GLY A 475 -3.40 -0.28 8.61
CA GLY A 475 -4.20 0.91 8.79
C GLY A 475 -5.47 0.96 7.93
N ASP A 476 -5.65 0.04 7.00
CA ASP A 476 -6.79 -0.05 6.07
C ASP A 476 -7.77 -1.18 6.43
N GLU A 477 -8.91 -1.28 5.74
CA GLU A 477 -9.82 -2.42 5.93
C GLU A 477 -10.72 -2.69 4.73
N ILE A 478 -11.06 -3.97 4.53
CA ILE A 478 -12.22 -4.36 3.72
C ILE A 478 -13.46 -4.22 4.60
N PHE A 479 -14.39 -3.40 4.12
CA PHE A 479 -15.58 -3.02 4.83
C PHE A 479 -16.81 -3.49 4.07
N LEU A 480 -17.58 -4.37 4.70
CA LEU A 480 -18.81 -4.92 4.16
C LEU A 480 -20.00 -4.45 4.99
N GLY A 481 -21.11 -4.22 4.32
CA GLY A 481 -22.37 -3.90 4.97
C GLY A 481 -23.54 -4.46 4.19
N ALA A 482 -24.74 -4.25 4.70
CA ALA A 482 -25.96 -4.47 3.95
C ALA A 482 -26.71 -3.16 3.81
N THR A 483 -27.49 -3.05 2.74
CA THR A 483 -28.48 -1.97 2.62
C THR A 483 -29.46 -2.01 3.80
N SER A 484 -29.99 -0.85 4.20
CA SER A 484 -30.81 -0.72 5.41
C SER A 484 -31.96 -1.74 5.45
N GLY A 485 -32.05 -2.48 6.55
CA GLY A 485 -33.05 -3.55 6.75
C GLY A 485 -32.66 -4.93 6.22
N ASN A 486 -31.50 -5.06 5.55
CA ASN A 486 -31.01 -6.32 4.99
C ASN A 486 -29.81 -6.89 5.78
N LEU A 487 -29.36 -8.09 5.39
CA LEU A 487 -28.24 -8.80 6.00
C LEU A 487 -27.16 -9.09 4.95
N TYR A 488 -25.90 -8.95 5.31
CA TYR A 488 -24.82 -9.30 4.39
C TYR A 488 -24.65 -10.83 4.31
N ASP A 489 -24.27 -11.32 3.13
CA ASP A 489 -23.86 -12.70 2.88
C ASP A 489 -22.76 -12.64 1.83
N PHE A 490 -21.56 -13.09 2.22
CA PHE A 490 -20.39 -13.05 1.37
C PHE A 490 -19.40 -14.17 1.68
N SER A 491 -18.53 -14.44 0.73
CA SER A 491 -17.41 -15.37 0.87
C SER A 491 -16.13 -14.80 0.26
N ILE A 492 -15.02 -14.99 0.94
CA ILE A 492 -13.68 -14.59 0.51
C ILE A 492 -12.82 -15.83 0.30
N VAL A 493 -12.11 -15.88 -0.81
CA VAL A 493 -11.10 -16.91 -1.09
C VAL A 493 -9.74 -16.43 -0.58
N THR A 494 -9.10 -17.21 0.29
CA THR A 494 -7.79 -16.89 0.86
C THR A 494 -6.67 -17.05 -0.16
N PRO A 495 -5.48 -16.46 0.05
CA PRO A 495 -4.24 -16.95 -0.56
C PRO A 495 -4.02 -18.45 -0.28
N PRO A 496 -3.15 -19.14 -1.04
CA PRO A 496 -2.91 -20.55 -0.81
C PRO A 496 -2.20 -20.76 0.52
N ILE A 497 -2.67 -21.71 1.32
CA ILE A 497 -2.09 -22.04 2.62
C ILE A 497 -1.32 -23.34 2.49
N PRO A 498 -0.03 -23.42 2.89
CA PRO A 498 0.74 -24.65 2.83
C PRO A 498 0.06 -25.82 3.57
N ALA A 499 0.44 -27.04 3.20
CA ALA A 499 -0.02 -28.22 3.91
C ALA A 499 0.39 -28.18 5.39
N GLY A 500 -0.49 -28.63 6.28
CA GLY A 500 -0.21 -28.61 7.71
C GLY A 500 -1.47 -28.59 8.57
N THR A 501 -1.28 -28.45 9.88
CA THR A 501 -2.38 -28.31 10.84
C THR A 501 -2.31 -26.92 11.49
N TYR A 502 -3.35 -26.13 11.28
CA TYR A 502 -3.37 -24.72 11.65
C TYR A 502 -4.57 -24.40 12.56
N GLU A 503 -4.34 -23.59 13.58
CA GLU A 503 -5.40 -22.79 14.17
C GLU A 503 -5.64 -21.58 13.26
N VAL A 504 -6.84 -21.48 12.72
CA VAL A 504 -7.25 -20.37 11.84
C VAL A 504 -7.93 -19.31 12.68
N ARG A 505 -7.51 -18.06 12.52
CA ARG A 505 -8.08 -16.91 13.23
C ARG A 505 -8.37 -15.78 12.24
N PHE A 506 -9.31 -14.92 12.60
CA PHE A 506 -9.47 -13.63 11.93
C PHE A 506 -9.45 -12.49 12.93
N GLY A 507 -8.84 -11.39 12.53
CA GLY A 507 -8.82 -10.14 13.27
C GLY A 507 -10.03 -9.29 12.96
N TYR A 508 -10.58 -8.64 13.99
CA TYR A 508 -11.61 -7.62 13.80
C TYR A 508 -11.59 -6.57 14.90
N LEU A 509 -12.20 -5.43 14.59
CA LEU A 509 -12.42 -4.35 15.53
C LEU A 509 -13.91 -4.15 15.82
N THR A 510 -14.23 -3.97 17.10
CA THR A 510 -15.56 -3.53 17.54
C THR A 510 -15.63 -2.02 17.76
N ASN A 511 -16.73 -1.42 17.33
CA ASN A 511 -17.04 0.00 17.48
C ASN A 511 -18.54 0.26 17.79
N GLY A 512 -19.27 -0.79 18.18
CA GLY A 512 -20.72 -0.74 18.44
C GLY A 512 -21.63 -0.62 17.20
N LYS A 513 -21.08 -0.58 15.97
CA LYS A 513 -21.85 -0.54 14.71
C LYS A 513 -21.89 -1.89 13.97
N ARG A 514 -21.35 -2.94 14.57
CA ARG A 514 -21.29 -4.29 13.99
C ARG A 514 -22.62 -5.03 14.22
N GLY A 515 -22.67 -6.29 13.80
CA GLY A 515 -23.82 -7.16 13.99
C GLY A 515 -23.46 -8.54 14.55
N VAL A 516 -24.44 -9.43 14.59
CA VAL A 516 -24.24 -10.86 14.82
C VAL A 516 -24.03 -11.53 13.46
N ALA A 517 -23.04 -12.41 13.35
CA ALA A 517 -22.78 -13.17 12.14
C ALA A 517 -22.47 -14.64 12.45
N GLN A 518 -22.92 -15.55 11.58
CA GLN A 518 -22.40 -16.91 11.53
C GLN A 518 -21.21 -16.95 10.57
N LEU A 519 -20.10 -17.51 11.05
CA LEU A 519 -18.86 -17.67 10.30
C LEU A 519 -18.71 -19.11 9.85
N TYR A 520 -18.10 -19.32 8.70
CA TYR A 520 -17.77 -20.64 8.17
C TYR A 520 -16.36 -20.63 7.58
N PHE A 521 -15.67 -21.74 7.69
CA PHE A 521 -14.41 -22.00 7.02
C PHE A 521 -14.56 -23.29 6.22
N ASP A 522 -14.33 -23.24 4.90
CA ASP A 522 -14.60 -24.33 3.96
C ASP A 522 -16.01 -24.93 4.09
N ASN A 523 -17.00 -24.05 4.23
CA ASN A 523 -18.42 -24.38 4.45
C ASN A 523 -18.73 -25.08 5.79
N ILE A 524 -17.75 -25.23 6.67
CA ILE A 524 -17.94 -25.76 8.02
C ILE A 524 -18.22 -24.60 8.99
N PRO A 525 -19.32 -24.61 9.76
CA PRO A 525 -19.60 -23.57 10.74
C PRO A 525 -18.48 -23.43 11.78
N ALA A 526 -17.93 -22.23 11.91
CA ALA A 526 -16.86 -21.89 12.85
C ALA A 526 -17.46 -21.46 14.21
N GLY A 527 -17.95 -22.44 14.97
CA GLY A 527 -18.60 -22.22 16.27
C GLY A 527 -20.02 -21.63 16.15
N VAL A 528 -20.54 -21.12 17.27
CA VAL A 528 -21.85 -20.45 17.33
C VAL A 528 -21.79 -19.05 16.72
N PRO A 529 -22.93 -18.44 16.35
CA PRO A 529 -22.94 -17.07 15.86
C PRO A 529 -22.21 -16.09 16.78
N LEU A 530 -21.34 -15.27 16.18
CA LEU A 530 -20.50 -14.31 16.87
C LEU A 530 -21.20 -12.95 16.91
N ASN A 531 -21.34 -12.38 18.11
CA ASN A 531 -21.70 -10.98 18.25
C ASN A 531 -20.44 -10.11 18.13
N LEU A 532 -20.27 -9.46 16.97
CA LEU A 532 -19.10 -8.62 16.67
C LEU A 532 -19.14 -7.27 17.39
N ASN A 533 -20.23 -6.91 18.06
CA ASN A 533 -20.31 -5.70 18.87
C ASN A 533 -19.66 -5.84 20.24
N ASN A 534 -19.45 -7.07 20.72
CA ASN A 534 -18.92 -7.28 22.06
C ASN A 534 -17.47 -6.78 22.14
N TYR A 535 -17.25 -5.79 23.00
CA TYR A 535 -15.92 -5.39 23.45
C TYR A 535 -15.30 -6.49 24.28
N ALA A 536 -13.97 -6.52 24.32
CA ALA A 536 -13.21 -7.49 25.09
C ALA A 536 -13.59 -7.49 26.59
N THR A 537 -14.12 -6.36 27.10
CA THR A 537 -14.66 -6.23 28.46
C THR A 537 -15.88 -7.10 28.76
N ASP A 538 -16.49 -7.73 27.75
CA ASP A 538 -17.51 -8.76 27.97
C ASP A 538 -16.92 -9.95 28.73
N VAL A 539 -17.55 -10.32 29.84
CA VAL A 539 -17.08 -11.39 30.72
C VAL A 539 -16.97 -12.74 30.04
N ALA A 540 -17.71 -12.98 28.95
CA ALA A 540 -17.62 -14.21 28.16
C ALA A 540 -16.31 -14.31 27.38
N ILE A 541 -15.68 -13.18 27.06
CA ILE A 541 -14.40 -13.12 26.32
C ILE A 541 -13.23 -13.38 27.26
N GLY A 542 -13.30 -12.88 28.50
CA GLY A 542 -12.28 -13.14 29.54
C GLY A 542 -10.98 -12.37 29.35
N TYR A 543 -11.03 -11.24 28.65
CA TYR A 543 -9.89 -10.36 28.45
C TYR A 543 -9.50 -9.65 29.74
N GLU A 544 -8.20 -9.61 30.00
CA GLU A 544 -7.58 -8.73 30.98
C GLU A 544 -6.51 -7.89 30.29
N THR A 545 -6.48 -6.60 30.60
CA THR A 545 -5.48 -5.69 30.04
C THR A 545 -4.09 -6.07 30.55
N PRO A 546 -3.08 -6.25 29.69
CA PRO A 546 -1.73 -6.50 30.17
C PRO A 546 -1.27 -5.44 31.18
N GLY A 547 -0.56 -5.88 32.22
CA GLY A 547 -0.11 -5.06 33.34
C GLY A 547 -1.09 -4.96 34.52
N THR A 548 -2.33 -5.44 34.41
CA THR A 548 -3.28 -5.43 35.54
C THR A 548 -3.09 -6.58 36.52
N VAL A 549 -2.45 -7.67 36.09
CA VAL A 549 -2.16 -8.84 36.94
C VAL A 549 -0.66 -8.96 37.16
N GLN A 550 -0.22 -8.84 38.42
CA GLN A 550 1.20 -8.83 38.77
C GLN A 550 1.95 -10.12 38.39
N ALA A 551 1.26 -11.26 38.38
CA ALA A 551 1.83 -12.56 38.00
C ALA A 551 1.86 -12.80 36.48
N ASP A 552 1.18 -11.96 35.69
CA ASP A 552 1.04 -12.07 34.23
C ASP A 552 1.08 -10.66 33.59
N LEU A 553 2.20 -9.96 33.76
CA LEU A 553 2.35 -8.56 33.34
C LEU A 553 2.14 -8.37 31.83
N GLU A 554 2.54 -9.35 31.02
CA GLU A 554 2.36 -9.29 29.55
C GLU A 554 1.00 -9.86 29.08
N GLY A 555 0.24 -10.47 29.99
CA GLY A 555 -1.08 -11.04 29.71
C GLY A 555 -1.05 -12.35 28.91
N PHE A 556 0.05 -13.11 28.95
CA PHE A 556 0.24 -14.37 28.20
C PHE A 556 -0.57 -15.52 28.78
N GLU A 557 -0.66 -15.64 30.11
CA GLU A 557 -1.54 -16.64 30.73
C GLU A 557 -3.02 -16.28 30.49
N ASN A 558 -3.36 -14.99 30.50
CA ASN A 558 -4.69 -14.54 30.10
C ASN A 558 -4.99 -14.84 28.62
N ASP A 559 -4.01 -14.77 27.71
CA ASP A 559 -4.22 -15.20 26.31
C ASP A 559 -4.59 -16.68 26.23
N LYS A 560 -3.90 -17.56 26.97
CA LYS A 560 -4.24 -19.00 27.03
C LYS A 560 -5.66 -19.21 27.58
N MET A 561 -6.08 -18.41 28.56
CA MET A 561 -7.45 -18.47 29.08
C MET A 561 -8.50 -17.97 28.09
N MET A 562 -8.23 -16.88 27.37
CA MET A 562 -9.09 -16.37 26.30
C MET A 562 -9.21 -17.38 25.15
N ARG A 563 -8.11 -18.08 24.82
CA ARG A 563 -8.06 -19.11 23.78
C ARG A 563 -9.06 -20.23 24.02
N ASN A 564 -9.20 -20.68 25.28
CA ASN A 564 -10.21 -21.67 25.69
C ASN A 564 -11.65 -21.19 25.48
N ARG A 565 -11.86 -19.88 25.27
CA ARG A 565 -13.15 -19.23 24.98
C ARG A 565 -13.31 -18.87 23.50
N GLY A 566 -12.31 -19.22 22.68
CA GLY A 566 -12.28 -18.95 21.24
C GLY A 566 -11.82 -17.54 20.87
N TYR A 567 -11.11 -16.84 21.76
CA TYR A 567 -10.62 -15.47 21.53
C TYR A 567 -9.12 -15.38 21.79
N MET A 568 -8.47 -14.42 21.15
CA MET A 568 -7.13 -13.95 21.48
C MET A 568 -7.17 -12.42 21.52
N LYS A 569 -6.26 -11.79 22.29
CA LYS A 569 -6.05 -10.33 22.23
C LYS A 569 -5.69 -9.88 20.82
N GLY A 570 -5.90 -8.61 20.49
CA GLY A 570 -5.34 -8.01 19.29
C GLY A 570 -3.82 -8.22 19.17
N PRO A 571 -3.25 -8.17 17.96
CA PRO A 571 -1.85 -8.47 17.71
C PRO A 571 -0.92 -7.43 18.32
N ALA A 572 0.25 -7.91 18.71
CA ALA A 572 1.30 -7.10 19.31
C ALA A 572 2.01 -6.19 18.27
N ALA A 573 1.84 -6.49 16.98
CA ALA A 573 2.53 -5.85 15.86
C ALA A 573 1.85 -4.57 15.33
N MET A 574 0.66 -4.20 15.82
CA MET A 574 -0.07 -3.01 15.33
C MET A 574 -0.51 -2.08 16.46
N VAL A 575 -0.75 -0.82 16.12
CA VAL A 575 -1.14 0.27 17.03
C VAL A 575 -2.01 1.29 16.28
N SER A 576 -2.77 2.13 17.00
CA SER A 576 -3.39 3.33 16.40
C SER A 576 -2.44 4.51 16.47
N MET A 577 -2.37 5.31 15.42
CA MET A 577 -1.54 6.51 15.39
C MET A 577 -2.15 7.68 16.16
N ASN A 578 -3.48 7.75 16.26
CA ASN A 578 -4.22 8.89 16.81
C ASN A 578 -5.09 8.50 18.02
N CYS A 579 -5.08 9.39 19.00
CA CYS A 579 -5.87 9.40 20.22
C CYS A 579 -7.39 9.63 20.02
N ALA A 580 -7.96 9.40 18.84
CA ALA A 580 -9.38 9.64 18.62
C ALA A 580 -10.26 8.53 19.23
N TRP A 581 -9.85 7.26 19.09
CA TRP A 581 -10.65 6.10 19.52
C TRP A 581 -9.91 5.15 20.46
N SER A 582 -8.58 5.22 20.51
CA SER A 582 -7.77 4.20 21.20
C SER A 582 -6.42 4.74 21.67
N CYS A 583 -6.46 5.70 22.60
CA CYS A 583 -5.31 6.44 23.09
C CYS A 583 -4.27 5.59 23.84
N GLY A 584 -2.99 5.92 23.62
CA GLY A 584 -1.89 5.70 24.57
C GLY A 584 -1.54 4.24 24.87
N GLN A 585 -2.05 3.30 24.08
CA GLN A 585 -1.75 1.88 24.24
C GLN A 585 -0.44 1.51 23.54
N PRO A 586 0.42 0.69 24.15
CA PRO A 586 1.68 0.27 23.52
C PRO A 586 1.50 -0.46 22.18
N ASN A 587 0.42 -1.24 22.06
CA ASN A 587 -0.01 -1.95 20.86
C ASN A 587 -1.46 -2.45 21.04
N SER A 588 -2.01 -3.11 20.02
CA SER A 588 -3.40 -3.58 20.01
C SER A 588 -3.72 -4.70 21.00
N ARG A 589 -2.72 -5.35 21.64
CA ARG A 589 -3.00 -6.29 22.76
C ARG A 589 -3.70 -5.60 23.93
N TYR A 590 -3.47 -4.30 24.11
CA TYR A 590 -4.04 -3.53 25.22
C TYR A 590 -5.38 -2.87 24.86
N SER A 591 -5.83 -3.00 23.60
CA SER A 591 -7.09 -2.42 23.17
C SER A 591 -8.25 -3.38 23.42
N PRO A 592 -9.28 -3.00 24.22
CA PRO A 592 -10.47 -3.81 24.38
C PRO A 592 -11.36 -3.82 23.13
N ALA A 593 -11.03 -3.03 22.10
CA ALA A 593 -11.75 -3.01 20.83
C ALA A 593 -11.17 -3.99 19.79
N ALA A 594 -9.90 -4.38 19.93
CA ALA A 594 -9.20 -5.23 18.97
C ALA A 594 -9.15 -6.68 19.47
N LEU A 595 -9.75 -7.58 18.70
CA LEU A 595 -9.84 -8.99 19.05
C LEU A 595 -9.48 -9.87 17.85
N ARG A 596 -8.99 -11.06 18.15
CA ARG A 596 -8.86 -12.15 17.21
C ARG A 596 -9.82 -13.26 17.59
N ARG A 597 -10.65 -13.70 16.66
CA ARG A 597 -11.55 -14.83 16.87
C ARG A 597 -10.94 -16.09 16.27
N ILE A 598 -10.91 -17.16 17.05
CA ILE A 598 -10.51 -18.48 16.60
C ILE A 598 -11.67 -19.10 15.84
N LEU A 599 -11.44 -19.45 14.57
CA LEU A 599 -12.41 -20.13 13.71
C LEU A 599 -12.39 -21.65 13.90
N GLY A 600 -11.25 -22.19 14.36
CA GLY A 600 -11.06 -23.61 14.64
C GLY A 600 -9.65 -24.08 14.30
N THR A 601 -9.41 -25.38 14.46
CA THR A 601 -8.19 -26.05 14.01
C THR A 601 -8.52 -26.91 12.79
N TYR A 602 -7.77 -26.71 11.71
CA TYR A 602 -7.99 -27.34 10.42
C TYR A 602 -6.73 -28.06 9.95
N VAL A 603 -6.91 -29.16 9.21
CA VAL A 603 -5.82 -29.92 8.58
C VAL A 603 -5.93 -29.73 7.08
N PHE A 604 -4.86 -29.23 6.46
CA PHE A 604 -4.77 -29.05 5.02
C PHE A 604 -3.79 -30.10 4.47
N GLU A 605 -4.29 -30.95 3.57
CA GLU A 605 -3.50 -32.07 3.02
C GLU A 605 -2.44 -31.63 2.00
N LYS A 606 -2.66 -30.46 1.38
CA LYS A 606 -1.82 -29.88 0.35
C LYS A 606 -1.96 -28.36 0.37
N ALA A 607 -1.04 -27.66 -0.29
CA ALA A 607 -1.19 -26.23 -0.48
C ALA A 607 -2.38 -25.91 -1.40
N GLU A 608 -3.35 -25.12 -0.92
CA GLU A 608 -4.50 -24.65 -1.71
C GLU A 608 -5.18 -23.43 -1.09
N ASN A 609 -6.08 -22.81 -1.86
CA ASN A 609 -6.92 -21.71 -1.38
C ASN A 609 -8.11 -22.26 -0.57
N HIS A 610 -8.54 -21.51 0.45
CA HIS A 610 -9.68 -21.87 1.31
C HIS A 610 -10.78 -20.81 1.25
N LEU A 611 -11.99 -21.18 1.68
CA LEU A 611 -13.17 -20.31 1.63
C LEU A 611 -13.56 -19.84 3.03
N PHE A 612 -13.53 -18.53 3.27
CA PHE A 612 -14.10 -17.90 4.46
C PHE A 612 -15.46 -17.29 4.13
N THR A 613 -16.54 -17.83 4.71
CA THR A 613 -17.91 -17.37 4.44
C THR A 613 -18.53 -16.76 5.68
N VAL A 614 -19.28 -15.67 5.50
CA VAL A 614 -19.93 -14.93 6.57
C VAL A 614 -21.37 -14.67 6.20
N LYS A 615 -22.28 -15.00 7.13
CA LYS A 615 -23.71 -14.72 7.02
C LYS A 615 -24.17 -13.85 8.18
N GLY A 616 -24.61 -12.63 7.88
CA GLY A 616 -25.20 -11.73 8.86
C GLY A 616 -26.49 -12.31 9.42
N LEU A 617 -26.68 -12.21 10.73
CA LEU A 617 -27.91 -12.59 11.45
C LEU A 617 -28.59 -11.38 12.09
N SER A 618 -27.89 -10.25 12.17
CA SER A 618 -28.46 -8.94 12.44
C SER A 618 -27.85 -7.92 11.47
N GLY A 619 -28.52 -6.77 11.31
CA GLY A 619 -27.94 -5.66 10.55
C GLY A 619 -26.63 -5.15 11.18
N GLY A 620 -25.96 -4.24 10.48
CA GLY A 620 -24.71 -3.62 10.91
C GLY A 620 -23.60 -3.83 9.88
N GLU A 621 -22.40 -3.44 10.30
CA GLU A 621 -21.18 -3.45 9.50
C GLU A 621 -20.36 -4.72 9.79
N PHE A 622 -19.69 -5.27 8.78
CA PHE A 622 -18.67 -6.31 8.93
C PHE A 622 -17.33 -5.76 8.44
N MET A 623 -16.34 -5.83 9.29
CA MET A 623 -14.98 -5.41 9.00
C MET A 623 -14.09 -6.64 8.90
N PHE A 624 -13.30 -6.69 7.84
CA PHE A 624 -12.33 -7.75 7.60
C PHE A 624 -10.95 -7.14 7.48
N ASP A 625 -10.10 -7.40 8.48
CA ASP A 625 -8.76 -6.82 8.62
C ASP A 625 -7.70 -7.78 8.08
N TYR A 626 -7.54 -8.93 8.74
CA TYR A 626 -6.55 -9.95 8.41
C TYR A 626 -7.01 -11.35 8.81
N LEU A 627 -6.42 -12.36 8.16
CA LEU A 627 -6.48 -13.76 8.57
C LEU A 627 -5.14 -14.21 9.11
N GLU A 628 -5.18 -15.14 10.07
CA GLU A 628 -4.02 -15.81 10.61
C GLU A 628 -4.16 -17.32 10.46
N PHE A 629 -3.06 -17.94 10.04
CA PHE A 629 -2.88 -19.38 10.01
C PHE A 629 -1.70 -19.69 10.91
N VAL A 630 -1.99 -20.24 12.10
CA VAL A 630 -0.98 -20.51 13.12
C VAL A 630 -0.73 -22.01 13.19
N PRO A 631 0.46 -22.50 12.80
CA PRO A 631 0.81 -23.90 12.95
C PRO A 631 0.66 -24.37 14.40
N THR A 632 0.07 -25.55 14.59
CA THR A 632 -0.24 -26.03 15.95
C THR A 632 0.98 -26.21 16.86
N ASN A 633 2.17 -26.40 16.29
CA ASN A 633 3.43 -26.53 17.02
C ASN A 633 3.98 -25.21 17.58
N VAL A 634 3.47 -24.05 17.15
CA VAL A 634 3.93 -22.72 17.63
C VAL A 634 2.90 -21.96 18.46
N LEU A 635 1.72 -22.55 18.70
CA LEU A 635 0.61 -21.89 19.42
C LEU A 635 0.96 -21.38 20.81
N GLU A 636 1.81 -22.11 21.54
CA GLU A 636 2.18 -21.77 22.91
C GLU A 636 3.26 -20.68 23.01
N SER A 637 3.99 -20.42 21.92
CA SER A 637 5.09 -19.45 21.85
C SER A 637 4.76 -18.22 21.00
N GLU A 638 3.62 -18.20 20.34
CA GLU A 638 3.22 -17.12 19.46
C GLU A 638 2.92 -15.82 20.26
N ASP A 639 3.40 -14.68 19.76
CA ASP A 639 3.27 -13.34 20.39
C ASP A 639 3.92 -13.20 21.78
N ILE A 640 4.73 -14.19 22.20
CA ILE A 640 5.68 -14.09 23.30
C ILE A 640 7.02 -13.70 22.66
N TYR A 641 7.32 -12.40 22.64
CA TYR A 641 8.44 -11.81 21.91
C TYR A 641 9.81 -12.44 22.17
#